data_AF-A0A2U3GYF3-F1
#
_entry.id   AF-A0A2U3GYF3-F1
#
_cell.length_a   1.000
_cell.length_b   1.000
_cell.length_c   1.000
_cell.angle_alpha   90.00
_cell.angle_beta   90.00
_cell.angle_gamma   90.00
#
_symmetry.space_group_name_H-M   'P 1'
#
loop_
_entity.id
_entity.type
_entity.pdbx_description
1 polymer ?
#
loop_
_entity_poly.entity_id
_entity_poly.type
_entity_poly.pdbx_seq_one_letter_code
_entity_poly.pdbx_strand_id
1 'polypeptide(L)'
;MTEDHAVVRSDGGLSRRSFAAVAGTATVATALTGGVAAALPAPAASGDSRGADFDRCLAVARALLVLDSDDRPLVPRYQSVLQKGLPAQRRTRPKNVLVIGAGPAGLVAAWLLKRAGHRVTVLEANGNRAGGRVKTFRSGGHERAEQPFADPRQYAEAGAMRIPGSHPLVMELIDQFELKKRRFHYVDVDSEGRPANRTWIHVNGIRVRRADYARAPRRVNRSFGVPRAHWDTPAAAILRSVLDPVRDEFSRVGRDGKRVDKPLPERLQGWARVVQRFGDWSMFRFLTEHAGLDERTIDLIGTLENLTSRLPLSFIHSFIGSSLISPDTPFYELEGGTAVLSDALLERVRKDVRFDRRVTRIQYHHPDRPSPDVEQVRSKGPHVWVDTVSEGRDGPVVREQFTADVAVVTVPFSGLRHVQIAPPLSYGKRRAVCELHYDSATKVLLEFSRRWWEFDEADWKRELRAVDPGLYDAYRTGRAAADGSLLGAHPSVPAGHITAGQRTHYAANRAVARDQPEAVDVVGGGSVSDNANRFMFHPSHPVPGSAGGVVLASYSWADDALRWDSLDDEARYPHALCGLQQVYGQRIEVFYTGAGRTQSWLRDPYAYGEASVLLPGQHTELLSAIPVAEGPLHFAGDHTSVKPAWIEGAVESAVRAALEIHTA
;
A
#
# COMPACT_ATOMS: atom_id res chain seq x y z
N MET A 1 54.11 12.60 51.16
CA MET A 1 53.23 12.24 52.29
C MET A 1 52.68 10.85 52.01
N THR A 2 53.17 9.85 52.77
CA THR A 2 52.37 8.93 53.62
C THR A 2 50.84 9.06 53.52
N GLU A 3 49.99 8.01 53.52
CA GLU A 3 50.03 6.59 53.97
C GLU A 3 49.21 5.70 52.98
N ASP A 4 49.48 4.41 52.75
CA ASP A 4 49.08 3.19 53.51
C ASP A 4 47.54 3.01 53.72
N HIS A 5 46.88 1.83 53.57
CA HIS A 5 47.30 0.41 53.47
C HIS A 5 46.35 -0.48 52.60
N ALA A 6 46.93 -1.56 52.04
CA ALA A 6 46.54 -3.01 52.03
C ALA A 6 45.22 -3.49 52.74
N VAL A 7 44.55 -4.66 52.51
CA VAL A 7 44.70 -5.92 51.70
C VAL A 7 43.41 -6.79 51.89
N VAL A 8 42.62 -7.21 50.86
CA VAL A 8 42.56 -8.55 50.17
C VAL A 8 41.41 -9.54 50.55
N ARG A 9 40.96 -10.34 49.54
CA ARG A 9 40.09 -11.57 49.55
C ARG A 9 38.58 -11.35 49.81
N SER A 10 37.63 -12.13 49.29
CA SER A 10 37.56 -13.22 48.28
C SER A 10 36.06 -13.48 47.90
N ASP A 11 35.60 -14.33 46.98
CA ASP A 11 36.19 -15.31 46.02
C ASP A 11 35.19 -15.55 44.83
N GLY A 12 35.45 -16.53 43.95
CA GLY A 12 34.39 -17.23 43.17
C GLY A 12 34.37 -17.05 41.65
N GLY A 13 35.03 -17.95 40.91
CA GLY A 13 34.85 -18.13 39.45
C GLY A 13 34.29 -19.51 39.06
N LEU A 14 34.29 -19.82 37.74
CA LEU A 14 33.90 -21.11 37.11
C LEU A 14 32.38 -21.36 36.97
N SER A 15 31.82 -22.08 35.97
CA SER A 15 32.32 -22.61 34.68
C SER A 15 31.13 -23.03 33.75
N ARG A 16 31.45 -23.54 32.55
CA ARG A 16 30.57 -23.99 31.44
C ARG A 16 29.82 -25.31 31.67
N ARG A 17 28.79 -25.55 30.82
CA ARG A 17 28.03 -26.80 30.53
C ARG A 17 27.03 -27.20 31.66
N SER A 18 25.78 -27.60 31.41
CA SER A 18 25.27 -28.56 30.42
C SER A 18 23.75 -28.42 30.22
N PHE A 19 23.23 -28.69 29.02
CA PHE A 19 21.81 -29.04 28.84
C PHE A 19 21.65 -30.54 29.09
N ALA A 20 20.74 -30.93 29.99
CA ALA A 20 20.42 -32.33 30.27
C ALA A 20 18.90 -32.54 30.19
N ALA A 21 18.48 -33.57 29.45
CA ALA A 21 17.11 -34.03 29.40
C ALA A 21 16.78 -34.90 30.62
N VAL A 22 15.52 -34.88 31.05
CA VAL A 22 14.92 -35.91 31.89
C VAL A 22 13.61 -36.36 31.27
N ALA A 23 13.54 -37.63 30.89
CA ALA A 23 12.28 -38.30 30.56
C ALA A 23 11.69 -38.92 31.83
N GLY A 24 10.36 -38.87 31.97
CA GLY A 24 9.62 -39.51 33.05
C GLY A 24 8.35 -40.14 32.50
N THR A 25 8.35 -41.48 32.40
CA THR A 25 7.28 -42.27 31.81
C THR A 25 6.13 -42.54 32.78
N ALA A 26 4.89 -42.47 32.30
CA ALA A 26 3.75 -43.16 32.89
C ALA A 26 2.88 -43.77 31.78
N THR A 27 3.04 -45.08 31.55
CA THR A 27 2.24 -45.86 30.59
C THR A 27 1.04 -46.49 31.29
N VAL A 28 -0.17 -46.22 30.79
CA VAL A 28 -1.29 -47.16 30.88
C VAL A 28 -1.86 -47.32 29.48
N ALA A 29 -1.56 -48.45 28.86
CA ALA A 29 -2.15 -48.84 27.60
C ALA A 29 -3.30 -49.81 27.88
N THR A 30 -4.51 -49.45 27.44
CA THR A 30 -5.61 -50.40 27.30
C THR A 30 -5.91 -50.53 25.82
N ALA A 31 -5.48 -51.65 25.23
CA ALA A 31 -5.75 -51.93 23.83
C ALA A 31 -7.23 -52.23 23.62
N LEU A 32 -7.86 -51.57 22.65
CA LEU A 32 -9.05 -52.11 21.99
C LEU A 32 -8.75 -52.31 20.51
N THR A 33 -8.96 -53.56 20.10
CA THR A 33 -8.74 -54.16 18.80
C THR A 33 -9.41 -53.40 17.66
N GLY A 34 -8.81 -53.47 16.47
CA GLY A 34 -9.31 -52.80 15.27
C GLY A 34 -10.74 -53.22 14.91
N GLY A 35 -11.61 -52.23 14.78
CA GLY A 35 -12.79 -52.30 13.92
C GLY A 35 -12.53 -51.47 12.67
N VAL A 36 -12.88 -52.01 11.49
CA VAL A 36 -12.88 -51.21 10.26
C VAL A 36 -13.90 -50.08 10.46
N ALA A 37 -13.42 -48.84 10.54
CA ALA A 37 -14.29 -47.68 10.59
C ALA A 37 -15.04 -47.59 9.26
N ALA A 38 -16.27 -48.12 9.24
CA ALA A 38 -17.17 -47.94 8.12
C ALA A 38 -17.29 -46.43 7.87
N ALA A 39 -16.95 -46.00 6.65
CA ALA A 39 -17.10 -44.61 6.27
C ALA A 39 -18.54 -44.20 6.53
N LEU A 40 -18.74 -43.20 7.40
CA LEU A 40 -20.05 -42.58 7.57
C LEU A 40 -20.52 -42.17 6.17
N PRO A 41 -21.70 -42.60 5.72
CA PRO A 41 -22.18 -42.21 4.40
C PRO A 41 -22.23 -40.70 4.37
N ALA A 42 -21.47 -40.10 3.44
CA ALA A 42 -21.54 -38.67 3.21
C ALA A 42 -23.03 -38.31 3.05
N PRO A 43 -23.54 -37.27 3.73
CA PRO A 43 -24.94 -36.89 3.57
C PRO A 43 -25.17 -36.67 2.08
N ALA A 44 -26.04 -37.48 1.48
CA ALA A 44 -26.35 -37.40 0.07
C ALA A 44 -26.75 -35.95 -0.19
N ALA A 45 -26.02 -35.27 -1.09
CA ALA A 45 -26.21 -33.87 -1.34
C ALA A 45 -27.68 -33.64 -1.73
N SER A 46 -28.43 -33.02 -0.82
CA SER A 46 -29.82 -32.64 -1.06
C SER A 46 -29.85 -31.78 -2.31
N GLY A 47 -30.71 -32.13 -3.27
CA GLY A 47 -30.80 -31.44 -4.55
C GLY A 47 -31.00 -29.93 -4.39
N ASP A 48 -30.53 -29.20 -5.41
CA ASP A 48 -30.53 -27.74 -5.53
C ASP A 48 -29.67 -26.94 -4.53
N SER A 49 -28.37 -26.92 -4.84
CA SER A 49 -27.46 -25.83 -4.49
C SER A 49 -26.67 -25.32 -5.71
N ARG A 50 -27.36 -25.08 -6.84
CA ARG A 50 -26.79 -24.42 -8.03
C ARG A 50 -26.51 -22.93 -7.76
N GLY A 51 -25.48 -22.69 -6.97
CA GLY A 51 -24.90 -21.37 -6.73
C GLY A 51 -24.25 -21.26 -5.36
N ALA A 52 -22.98 -20.88 -5.36
CA ALA A 52 -22.68 -19.62 -4.67
C ALA A 52 -23.58 -18.58 -5.34
N ASP A 53 -24.74 -18.36 -4.70
CA ASP A 53 -25.86 -17.50 -5.11
C ASP A 53 -25.44 -16.45 -6.14
N PHE A 54 -25.91 -16.58 -7.39
CA PHE A 54 -25.45 -15.72 -8.49
C PHE A 54 -25.75 -14.24 -8.19
N ASP A 55 -26.75 -13.96 -7.36
CA ASP A 55 -27.07 -12.63 -6.87
C ASP A 55 -25.99 -12.05 -5.95
N ARG A 56 -25.29 -12.87 -5.15
CA ARG A 56 -24.08 -12.44 -4.42
C ARG A 56 -22.94 -12.12 -5.39
N CYS A 57 -22.76 -12.90 -6.46
CA CYS A 57 -21.75 -12.62 -7.48
C CYS A 57 -22.08 -11.34 -8.27
N LEU A 58 -23.36 -11.09 -8.56
CA LEU A 58 -23.87 -9.83 -9.13
C LEU A 58 -23.67 -8.65 -8.17
N ALA A 59 -23.85 -8.82 -6.86
CA ALA A 59 -23.58 -7.76 -5.89
C ALA A 59 -22.11 -7.33 -5.87
N VAL A 60 -21.17 -8.28 -5.92
CA VAL A 60 -19.74 -7.99 -6.10
C VAL A 60 -19.50 -7.28 -7.43
N ALA A 61 -20.06 -7.79 -8.52
CA ALA A 61 -19.88 -7.23 -9.86
C ALA A 61 -20.47 -5.80 -10.01
N ARG A 62 -21.62 -5.51 -9.38
CA ARG A 62 -22.19 -4.14 -9.28
C ARG A 62 -21.25 -3.19 -8.57
N ALA A 63 -20.68 -3.61 -7.43
CA ALA A 63 -19.70 -2.81 -6.72
C ALA A 63 -18.46 -2.54 -7.60
N LEU A 64 -17.96 -3.54 -8.34
CA LEU A 64 -16.77 -3.40 -9.20
C LEU A 64 -16.97 -2.38 -10.32
N LEU A 65 -18.18 -2.37 -10.88
CA LEU A 65 -18.61 -1.45 -11.92
C LEU A 65 -19.16 -0.12 -11.37
N VAL A 66 -19.23 0.03 -10.04
CA VAL A 66 -19.80 1.18 -9.32
C VAL A 66 -21.22 1.52 -9.81
N LEU A 67 -22.10 0.51 -9.76
CA LEU A 67 -23.51 0.57 -10.15
C LEU A 67 -24.45 0.59 -8.92
N ASP A 68 -25.65 1.13 -9.09
CA ASP A 68 -26.74 1.00 -8.12
C ASP A 68 -27.49 -0.34 -8.23
N SER A 69 -28.58 -0.51 -7.46
CA SER A 69 -29.43 -1.70 -7.48
C SER A 69 -30.15 -1.94 -8.81
N ASP A 70 -30.30 -0.88 -9.61
CA ASP A 70 -31.01 -0.86 -10.88
C ASP A 70 -30.02 -0.92 -12.06
N ASP A 71 -28.78 -1.36 -11.79
CA ASP A 71 -27.64 -1.45 -12.70
C ASP A 71 -27.21 -0.10 -13.34
N ARG A 72 -27.58 1.05 -12.75
CA ARG A 72 -27.22 2.38 -13.28
C ARG A 72 -25.84 2.83 -12.78
N PRO A 73 -24.99 3.44 -13.62
CA PRO A 73 -23.70 3.98 -13.19
C PRO A 73 -23.82 5.10 -12.15
N LEU A 74 -23.17 4.93 -11.00
CA LEU A 74 -23.16 5.92 -9.91
C LEU A 74 -22.12 7.03 -10.11
N VAL A 75 -21.04 6.77 -10.85
CA VAL A 75 -19.92 7.71 -11.03
C VAL A 75 -20.36 9.12 -11.49
N PRO A 76 -21.22 9.30 -12.52
CA PRO A 76 -21.65 10.64 -12.93
C PRO A 76 -22.45 11.37 -11.84
N ARG A 77 -23.26 10.64 -11.06
CA ARG A 77 -23.97 11.19 -9.90
C ARG A 77 -23.00 11.61 -8.80
N TYR A 78 -21.97 10.81 -8.55
CA TYR A 78 -20.95 11.10 -7.54
C TYR A 78 -20.09 12.31 -7.91
N GLN A 79 -19.65 12.44 -9.17
CA GLN A 79 -19.01 13.67 -9.67
C GLN A 79 -19.91 14.90 -9.49
N SER A 80 -21.20 14.79 -9.85
CA SER A 80 -22.15 15.90 -9.64
C SER A 80 -22.32 16.27 -8.15
N VAL A 81 -22.14 15.33 -7.20
CA VAL A 81 -22.17 15.62 -5.76
C VAL A 81 -20.90 16.34 -5.29
N LEU A 82 -19.73 15.96 -5.80
CA LEU A 82 -18.47 16.68 -5.51
C LEU A 82 -18.53 18.14 -6.04
N GLN A 83 -18.98 18.31 -7.29
CA GLN A 83 -19.17 19.62 -7.91
C GLN A 83 -20.21 20.47 -7.17
N LYS A 84 -21.45 19.99 -7.10
CA LYS A 84 -22.63 20.81 -6.74
C LYS A 84 -23.04 20.70 -5.26
N GLY A 85 -22.49 19.73 -4.53
CA GLY A 85 -22.90 19.36 -3.18
C GLY A 85 -23.99 18.28 -3.20
N LEU A 86 -24.41 17.87 -2.00
CA LEU A 86 -25.51 16.91 -1.83
C LEU A 86 -26.84 17.48 -2.34
N PRO A 87 -27.77 16.63 -2.83
CA PRO A 87 -29.00 17.09 -3.48
C PRO A 87 -29.95 17.78 -2.51
N ALA A 88 -30.31 19.04 -2.80
CA ALA A 88 -31.18 19.84 -1.94
C ALA A 88 -32.55 19.17 -1.70
N GLN A 89 -32.93 19.00 -0.44
CA GLN A 89 -34.24 18.45 -0.05
C GLN A 89 -35.09 19.51 0.67
N ARG A 90 -36.40 19.56 0.36
CA ARG A 90 -37.34 20.55 0.96
C ARG A 90 -37.55 20.39 2.49
N ARG A 91 -37.01 19.35 3.14
CA ARG A 91 -37.27 18.99 4.54
C ARG A 91 -36.09 18.41 5.34
N THR A 92 -34.85 18.44 4.84
CA THR A 92 -33.69 17.99 5.62
C THR A 92 -33.49 18.86 6.86
N ARG A 93 -33.69 18.28 8.04
CA ARG A 93 -33.28 18.90 9.30
C ARG A 93 -31.76 18.75 9.45
N PRO A 94 -31.03 19.81 9.83
CA PRO A 94 -29.62 19.69 10.20
C PRO A 94 -29.41 18.61 11.26
N LYS A 95 -28.50 17.67 10.97
CA LYS A 95 -28.05 16.62 11.91
C LYS A 95 -26.69 17.02 12.49
N ASN A 96 -26.42 16.60 13.72
CA ASN A 96 -25.08 16.55 14.29
C ASN A 96 -24.41 15.25 13.84
N VAL A 97 -23.26 15.36 13.18
CA VAL A 97 -22.52 14.23 12.59
C VAL A 97 -21.12 14.18 13.16
N LEU A 98 -20.73 13.02 13.70
CA LEU A 98 -19.33 12.73 13.98
C LEU A 98 -18.70 12.04 12.77
N VAL A 99 -17.48 12.42 12.42
CA VAL A 99 -16.67 11.72 11.42
C VAL A 99 -15.41 11.22 12.13
N ILE A 100 -15.20 9.91 12.15
CA ILE A 100 -14.08 9.30 12.88
C ILE A 100 -12.97 8.97 11.87
N GLY A 101 -11.87 9.71 11.95
CA GLY A 101 -10.75 9.70 11.03
C GLY A 101 -10.78 10.88 10.04
N ALA A 102 -9.65 11.55 9.86
CA ALA A 102 -9.41 12.63 8.90
C ALA A 102 -8.57 12.16 7.70
N GLY A 103 -8.73 10.91 7.28
CA GLY A 103 -8.29 10.44 5.96
C GLY A 103 -9.14 11.02 4.82
N PRO A 104 -8.83 10.77 3.54
CA PRO A 104 -9.56 11.32 2.40
C PRO A 104 -11.07 11.05 2.47
N ALA A 105 -11.47 9.85 2.89
CA ALA A 105 -12.89 9.50 3.05
C ALA A 105 -13.59 10.38 4.11
N GLY A 106 -12.98 10.55 5.27
CA GLY A 106 -13.52 11.36 6.35
C GLY A 106 -13.60 12.84 5.98
N LEU A 107 -12.53 13.40 5.40
CA LEU A 107 -12.49 14.80 4.99
C LEU A 107 -13.52 15.11 3.88
N VAL A 108 -13.68 14.24 2.88
CA VAL A 108 -14.68 14.40 1.81
C VAL A 108 -16.10 14.30 2.38
N ALA A 109 -16.40 13.29 3.21
CA ALA A 109 -17.72 13.12 3.82
C ALA A 109 -18.07 14.32 4.71
N ALA A 110 -17.13 14.78 5.55
CA ALA A 110 -17.28 15.96 6.39
C ALA A 110 -17.56 17.23 5.58
N TRP A 111 -16.80 17.47 4.51
CA TRP A 111 -16.96 18.62 3.64
C TRP A 111 -18.33 18.64 2.95
N LEU A 112 -18.77 17.50 2.39
CA LEU A 112 -20.06 17.38 1.72
C LEU A 112 -21.24 17.61 2.68
N LEU A 113 -21.21 16.96 3.85
CA LEU A 113 -22.26 17.08 4.87
C LEU A 113 -22.33 18.51 5.45
N LYS A 114 -21.19 19.13 5.72
CA LYS A 114 -21.10 20.54 6.15
C LYS A 114 -21.66 21.49 5.09
N ARG A 115 -21.31 21.29 3.82
CA ARG A 115 -21.84 22.07 2.68
C ARG A 115 -23.36 21.94 2.52
N ALA A 116 -23.93 20.82 2.94
CA ALA A 116 -25.37 20.58 2.97
C ALA A 116 -26.08 21.07 4.25
N GLY A 117 -25.36 21.74 5.16
CA GLY A 117 -25.94 22.36 6.36
C GLY A 117 -25.99 21.46 7.60
N HIS A 118 -25.37 20.28 7.58
CA HIS A 118 -25.18 19.47 8.79
C HIS A 118 -24.08 20.06 9.69
N ARG A 119 -24.18 19.83 11.00
CA ARG A 119 -23.15 20.20 11.97
C ARG A 119 -22.17 19.04 12.07
N VAL A 120 -20.91 19.25 11.69
CA VAL A 120 -19.92 18.17 11.61
C VAL A 120 -18.81 18.40 12.64
N THR A 121 -18.38 17.33 13.29
CA THR A 121 -17.12 17.29 14.07
C THR A 121 -16.31 16.10 13.57
N VAL A 122 -15.06 16.33 13.17
CA VAL A 122 -14.13 15.27 12.74
C VAL A 122 -13.19 14.96 13.89
N LEU A 123 -13.03 13.68 14.25
CA LEU A 123 -12.12 13.20 15.28
C LEU A 123 -10.93 12.51 14.62
N GLU A 124 -9.72 13.04 14.76
CA GLU A 124 -8.49 12.45 14.22
C GLU A 124 -7.60 11.95 15.36
N ALA A 125 -7.14 10.71 15.26
CA ALA A 125 -6.29 10.08 16.27
C ALA A 125 -4.88 10.68 16.30
N ASN A 126 -4.35 11.06 15.14
CA ASN A 126 -3.05 11.69 15.01
C ASN A 126 -3.04 13.11 15.63
N GLY A 127 -1.96 13.44 16.34
CA GLY A 127 -1.84 14.72 17.05
C GLY A 127 -1.80 15.98 16.18
N ASN A 128 -1.32 15.90 14.93
CA ASN A 128 -1.15 17.09 14.07
C ASN A 128 -1.42 16.87 12.56
N ARG A 129 -1.62 15.64 12.10
CA ARG A 129 -1.65 15.30 10.67
C ARG A 129 -2.95 14.62 10.22
N ALA A 130 -3.59 15.19 9.21
CA ALA A 130 -4.68 14.60 8.44
C ALA A 130 -4.17 13.88 7.17
N GLY A 131 -5.05 13.17 6.46
CA GLY A 131 -4.74 12.43 5.23
C GLY A 131 -4.50 10.93 5.45
N GLY A 132 -4.29 10.46 6.68
CA GLY A 132 -4.12 9.04 6.99
C GLY A 132 -2.98 8.39 6.18
N ARG A 133 -3.33 7.47 5.28
CA ARG A 133 -2.40 6.79 4.37
C ARG A 133 -1.95 7.63 3.16
N VAL A 134 -2.59 8.77 2.89
CA VAL A 134 -2.02 9.81 2.02
C VAL A 134 -1.01 10.59 2.85
N LYS A 135 0.27 10.28 2.68
CA LYS A 135 1.39 10.84 3.45
C LYS A 135 2.59 11.06 2.53
N THR A 136 3.07 12.30 2.53
CA THR A 136 4.33 12.72 1.91
C THR A 136 5.31 13.05 3.02
N PHE A 137 6.55 12.57 2.93
CA PHE A 137 7.68 13.09 3.69
C PHE A 137 8.10 14.41 3.04
N ARG A 138 7.85 15.54 3.72
CA ARG A 138 8.13 16.91 3.27
C ARG A 138 8.39 17.81 4.47
N SER A 139 8.94 19.01 4.23
CA SER A 139 8.98 20.09 5.23
C SER A 139 7.66 20.88 5.20
N GLY A 140 7.20 21.36 6.36
CA GLY A 140 6.02 22.22 6.48
C GLY A 140 4.70 21.47 6.36
N GLY A 141 3.82 21.90 5.45
CA GLY A 141 2.44 21.40 5.35
C GLY A 141 1.53 21.82 6.51
N HIS A 142 0.30 21.31 6.55
CA HIS A 142 -0.63 21.54 7.65
C HIS A 142 -0.15 20.93 8.99
N GLU A 143 0.73 19.94 8.89
CA GLU A 143 1.35 19.18 9.97
C GLU A 143 2.58 19.88 10.57
N ARG A 144 3.13 20.90 9.89
CA ARG A 144 4.38 21.62 10.24
C ARG A 144 5.56 20.67 10.44
N ALA A 145 5.70 19.68 9.57
CA ALA A 145 6.76 18.68 9.65
C ALA A 145 8.16 19.31 9.51
N GLU A 146 9.10 18.81 10.31
CA GLU A 146 10.53 19.05 10.10
C GLU A 146 10.97 18.48 8.76
N GLN A 147 12.04 19.04 8.19
CA GLN A 147 12.55 18.59 6.90
C GLN A 147 13.11 17.14 7.00
N PRO A 148 12.55 16.16 6.26
CA PRO A 148 13.05 14.78 6.28
C PRO A 148 14.41 14.53 5.60
N PHE A 149 14.82 15.39 4.66
CA PHE A 149 15.95 15.19 3.76
C PHE A 149 17.07 16.22 3.99
N ALA A 150 18.24 15.98 3.43
CA ALA A 150 19.39 16.87 3.53
C ALA A 150 19.26 18.12 2.65
N ASP A 151 18.69 18.02 1.44
CA ASP A 151 18.26 19.20 0.68
C ASP A 151 16.92 19.71 1.24
N PRO A 152 16.84 20.99 1.70
CA PRO A 152 15.64 21.56 2.30
C PRO A 152 14.43 21.67 1.35
N ARG A 153 14.56 21.34 0.07
CA ARG A 153 13.48 21.33 -0.92
C ARG A 153 12.90 19.95 -1.19
N GLN A 154 13.64 18.87 -0.89
CA GLN A 154 13.24 17.52 -1.28
C GLN A 154 12.01 17.04 -0.52
N TYR A 155 11.25 16.15 -1.17
CA TYR A 155 10.08 15.48 -0.62
C TYR A 155 9.89 14.12 -1.31
N ALA A 156 9.20 13.18 -0.65
CA ALA A 156 8.92 11.87 -1.23
C ALA A 156 7.70 11.18 -0.60
N GLU A 157 7.13 10.19 -1.31
CA GLU A 157 5.82 9.62 -0.96
C GLU A 157 5.92 8.38 -0.06
N ALA A 158 5.40 8.49 1.15
CA ALA A 158 5.30 7.37 2.10
C ALA A 158 4.15 6.40 1.73
N GLY A 159 3.08 6.92 1.15
CA GLY A 159 1.87 6.17 0.78
C GLY A 159 1.55 6.28 -0.71
N ALA A 160 0.36 6.79 -1.04
CA ALA A 160 -0.05 7.08 -2.41
C ALA A 160 0.98 7.95 -3.15
N MET A 161 1.37 7.54 -4.35
CA MET A 161 2.44 8.19 -5.15
C MET A 161 2.08 8.43 -6.62
N ARG A 162 0.95 7.88 -7.08
CA ARG A 162 0.51 7.94 -8.48
C ARG A 162 -1.00 7.83 -8.55
N ILE A 163 -1.61 8.59 -9.46
CA ILE A 163 -3.06 8.70 -9.61
C ILE A 163 -3.42 8.41 -11.08
N PRO A 164 -4.14 7.31 -11.37
CA PRO A 164 -4.60 7.01 -12.72
C PRO A 164 -5.54 8.11 -13.27
N GLY A 165 -5.37 8.47 -14.55
CA GLY A 165 -6.29 9.35 -15.28
C GLY A 165 -7.70 8.77 -15.44
N SER A 166 -7.87 7.46 -15.24
CA SER A 166 -9.16 6.76 -15.24
C SER A 166 -9.87 6.75 -13.89
N HIS A 167 -9.38 7.51 -12.89
CA HIS A 167 -10.02 7.67 -11.58
C HIS A 167 -10.76 9.02 -11.51
N PRO A 168 -12.03 9.09 -11.97
CA PRO A 168 -12.74 10.35 -12.16
C PRO A 168 -13.01 11.11 -10.86
N LEU A 169 -13.26 10.45 -9.73
CA LEU A 169 -13.67 11.15 -8.50
C LEU A 169 -12.49 11.87 -7.83
N VAL A 170 -11.30 11.26 -7.82
CA VAL A 170 -10.09 11.95 -7.34
C VAL A 170 -9.60 13.01 -8.35
N MET A 171 -9.75 12.79 -9.66
CA MET A 171 -9.43 13.81 -10.67
C MET A 171 -10.34 15.03 -10.55
N GLU A 172 -11.63 14.83 -10.30
CA GLU A 172 -12.58 15.91 -10.01
C GLU A 172 -12.13 16.77 -8.83
N LEU A 173 -11.71 16.15 -7.72
CA LEU A 173 -11.19 16.89 -6.55
C LEU A 173 -9.88 17.63 -6.84
N ILE A 174 -8.98 17.03 -7.63
CA ILE A 174 -7.71 17.66 -8.03
C ILE A 174 -7.97 18.92 -8.86
N ASP A 175 -8.90 18.84 -9.82
CA ASP A 175 -9.23 19.96 -10.70
C ASP A 175 -10.06 21.03 -9.96
N GLN A 176 -11.01 20.63 -9.11
CA GLN A 176 -11.82 21.53 -8.27
C GLN A 176 -11.01 22.29 -7.22
N PHE A 177 -9.87 21.75 -6.77
CA PHE A 177 -8.95 22.42 -5.84
C PHE A 177 -7.72 23.03 -6.54
N GLU A 178 -7.71 23.07 -7.87
CA GLU A 178 -6.64 23.67 -8.69
C GLU A 178 -5.24 23.10 -8.37
N LEU A 179 -5.17 21.84 -7.96
CA LEU A 179 -3.92 21.19 -7.55
C LEU A 179 -3.07 20.87 -8.78
N LYS A 180 -1.84 21.37 -8.78
CA LYS A 180 -0.88 21.12 -9.87
C LYS A 180 -0.54 19.64 -9.96
N LYS A 181 -0.99 19.01 -11.05
CA LYS A 181 -0.65 17.64 -11.43
C LYS A 181 0.31 17.62 -12.61
N ARG A 182 1.29 16.71 -12.56
CA ARG A 182 2.24 16.45 -13.64
C ARG A 182 2.35 14.94 -13.90
N ARG A 183 3.02 14.54 -14.98
CA ARG A 183 3.06 13.14 -15.40
C ARG A 183 3.88 12.29 -14.45
N PHE A 184 3.33 11.16 -13.99
CA PHE A 184 4.11 10.13 -13.33
C PHE A 184 4.62 9.15 -14.40
N HIS A 185 5.94 9.10 -14.61
CA HIS A 185 6.58 8.24 -15.58
C HIS A 185 6.71 6.82 -15.00
N TYR A 186 5.66 6.00 -15.16
CA TYR A 186 5.68 4.61 -14.67
C TYR A 186 6.60 3.70 -15.49
N VAL A 187 6.69 3.96 -16.80
CA VAL A 187 7.79 3.51 -17.66
C VAL A 187 8.76 4.68 -17.79
N ASP A 188 10.05 4.38 -17.76
CA ASP A 188 11.11 5.37 -17.92
C ASP A 188 11.11 6.01 -19.31
N VAL A 189 11.52 7.28 -19.37
CA VAL A 189 11.63 8.06 -20.60
C VAL A 189 13.02 8.62 -20.82
N ASP A 190 13.36 8.93 -22.07
CA ASP A 190 14.57 9.65 -22.42
C ASP A 190 14.43 11.17 -22.15
N SER A 191 15.49 11.94 -22.44
CA SER A 191 15.51 13.40 -22.28
C SER A 191 14.53 14.15 -23.18
N GLU A 192 13.97 13.51 -24.21
CA GLU A 192 12.90 14.04 -25.06
C GLU A 192 11.49 13.60 -24.59
N GLY A 193 11.40 12.85 -23.49
CA GLY A 193 10.13 12.36 -22.92
C GLY A 193 9.55 11.12 -23.61
N ARG A 194 10.30 10.46 -24.50
CA ARG A 194 9.87 9.24 -25.19
C ARG A 194 10.15 7.99 -24.33
N PRO A 195 9.30 6.94 -24.33
CA PRO A 195 9.54 5.72 -23.56
C PRO A 195 10.88 5.04 -23.91
N ALA A 196 11.80 4.99 -22.95
CA ALA A 196 13.16 4.48 -23.16
C ALA A 196 13.30 2.99 -22.87
N ASN A 197 12.61 2.48 -21.84
CA ASN A 197 12.70 1.10 -21.35
C ASN A 197 14.15 0.63 -21.05
N ARG A 198 15.00 1.55 -20.58
CA ARG A 198 16.40 1.32 -20.22
C ARG A 198 16.59 0.97 -18.74
N THR A 199 15.56 1.07 -17.89
CA THR A 199 15.63 0.54 -16.52
C THR A 199 15.98 -0.97 -16.53
N TRP A 200 16.48 -1.46 -15.40
CA TRP A 200 17.09 -2.78 -15.30
C TRP A 200 16.10 -3.87 -14.86
N ILE A 201 16.29 -5.06 -15.41
CA ILE A 201 15.89 -6.32 -14.77
C ILE A 201 17.19 -6.98 -14.30
N HIS A 202 17.28 -7.30 -13.02
CA HIS A 202 18.44 -7.94 -12.41
C HIS A 202 17.99 -9.14 -11.56
N VAL A 203 17.98 -10.33 -12.17
CA VAL A 203 17.48 -11.56 -11.52
C VAL A 203 18.37 -12.76 -11.86
N ASN A 204 18.56 -13.69 -10.93
CA ASN A 204 19.44 -14.86 -11.06
C ASN A 204 20.86 -14.49 -11.53
N GLY A 205 21.39 -13.36 -11.05
CA GLY A 205 22.70 -12.80 -11.47
C GLY A 205 22.76 -12.30 -12.92
N ILE A 206 21.62 -12.20 -13.61
CA ILE A 206 21.50 -11.71 -14.98
C ILE A 206 20.95 -10.28 -14.95
N ARG A 207 21.78 -9.32 -15.39
CA ARG A 207 21.36 -7.95 -15.69
C ARG A 207 21.01 -7.79 -17.18
N VAL A 208 19.84 -7.23 -17.49
CA VAL A 208 19.41 -6.83 -18.84
C VAL A 208 18.51 -5.59 -18.79
N ARG A 209 18.49 -4.77 -19.84
CA ARG A 209 17.54 -3.66 -19.99
C ARG A 209 16.12 -4.20 -20.18
N ARG A 210 15.08 -3.47 -19.75
CA ARG A 210 13.68 -3.86 -20.01
C ARG A 210 13.39 -3.99 -21.51
N ALA A 211 13.92 -3.10 -22.34
CA ALA A 211 13.82 -3.17 -23.80
C ALA A 211 14.47 -4.44 -24.39
N ASP A 212 15.63 -4.83 -23.88
CA ASP A 212 16.33 -6.03 -24.34
C ASP A 212 15.62 -7.31 -23.91
N TYR A 213 15.08 -7.34 -22.68
CA TYR A 213 14.24 -8.44 -22.21
C TYR A 213 12.96 -8.58 -23.05
N ALA A 214 12.28 -7.48 -23.36
CA ALA A 214 11.09 -7.49 -24.20
C ALA A 214 11.35 -8.02 -25.63
N ARG A 215 12.56 -7.78 -26.17
CA ARG A 215 13.00 -8.26 -27.50
C ARG A 215 13.56 -9.69 -27.48
N ALA A 216 14.24 -10.10 -26.41
CA ALA A 216 14.96 -11.36 -26.33
C ALA A 216 14.97 -11.94 -24.89
N PRO A 217 13.82 -12.41 -24.37
CA PRO A 217 13.68 -12.81 -22.96
C PRO A 217 14.41 -14.11 -22.59
N ARG A 218 14.81 -14.91 -23.59
CA ARG A 218 15.39 -16.26 -23.45
C ARG A 218 16.48 -16.42 -22.40
N ARG A 219 17.39 -15.45 -22.27
CA ARG A 219 18.50 -15.53 -21.28
C ARG A 219 17.97 -15.52 -19.85
N VAL A 220 17.01 -14.63 -19.56
CA VAL A 220 16.36 -14.52 -18.24
C VAL A 220 15.40 -15.68 -18.04
N ASN A 221 14.49 -15.95 -18.98
CA ASN A 221 13.49 -17.01 -18.82
C ASN A 221 14.13 -18.39 -18.57
N ARG A 222 15.24 -18.71 -19.24
CA ARG A 222 15.96 -19.98 -19.02
C ARG A 222 16.63 -20.09 -17.65
N SER A 223 16.94 -18.99 -16.93
CA SER A 223 17.56 -19.08 -15.60
C SER A 223 16.58 -19.55 -14.52
N PHE A 224 15.27 -19.33 -14.73
CA PHE A 224 14.19 -19.93 -13.92
C PHE A 224 13.88 -21.39 -14.31
N GLY A 225 14.48 -21.90 -15.40
CA GLY A 225 14.23 -23.27 -15.88
C GLY A 225 12.84 -23.47 -16.53
N VAL A 226 12.20 -22.42 -17.04
CA VAL A 226 10.87 -22.52 -17.65
C VAL A 226 10.85 -23.44 -18.89
N PRO A 227 9.70 -24.06 -19.22
CA PRO A 227 9.54 -24.91 -20.40
C PRO A 227 9.93 -24.21 -21.71
N ARG A 228 10.33 -24.99 -22.71
CA ARG A 228 10.77 -24.46 -24.03
C ARG A 228 9.73 -23.55 -24.71
N ALA A 229 8.44 -23.79 -24.49
CA ALA A 229 7.35 -22.97 -25.00
C ALA A 229 7.35 -21.52 -24.47
N HIS A 230 8.01 -21.26 -23.34
CA HIS A 230 8.08 -19.94 -22.70
C HIS A 230 9.47 -19.30 -22.78
N TRP A 231 10.44 -19.89 -23.49
CA TRP A 231 11.78 -19.30 -23.60
C TRP A 231 11.76 -17.91 -24.25
N ASP A 232 10.98 -17.73 -25.32
CA ASP A 232 11.02 -16.50 -26.12
C ASP A 232 9.84 -15.54 -25.85
N THR A 233 9.06 -15.79 -24.80
CA THR A 233 7.86 -15.01 -24.43
C THR A 233 8.10 -14.22 -23.13
N PRO A 234 8.03 -12.88 -23.12
CA PRO A 234 8.21 -12.09 -21.88
C PRO A 234 7.17 -12.45 -20.81
N ALA A 235 7.54 -12.38 -19.52
CA ALA A 235 6.67 -12.73 -18.39
C ALA A 235 5.30 -12.02 -18.43
N ALA A 236 5.29 -10.70 -18.61
CA ALA A 236 4.07 -9.91 -18.85
C ALA A 236 3.17 -10.44 -19.98
N ALA A 237 3.75 -11.03 -21.04
CA ALA A 237 3.00 -11.57 -22.16
C ALA A 237 2.41 -12.97 -21.83
N ILE A 238 3.15 -13.82 -21.10
CA ILE A 238 2.63 -15.10 -20.57
C ILE A 238 1.47 -14.84 -19.62
N LEU A 239 1.65 -13.92 -18.65
CA LEU A 239 0.59 -13.54 -17.72
C LEU A 239 -0.62 -12.94 -18.45
N ARG A 240 -0.39 -12.10 -19.45
CA ARG A 240 -1.48 -11.52 -20.26
C ARG A 240 -2.26 -12.59 -21.01
N SER A 241 -1.59 -13.56 -21.63
CA SER A 241 -2.27 -14.60 -22.43
C SER A 241 -3.19 -15.50 -21.60
N VAL A 242 -2.90 -15.71 -20.31
CA VAL A 242 -3.76 -16.51 -19.42
C VAL A 242 -4.88 -15.68 -18.77
N LEU A 243 -4.69 -14.36 -18.60
CA LEU A 243 -5.71 -13.45 -18.07
C LEU A 243 -6.70 -12.94 -19.13
N ASP A 244 -6.29 -12.83 -20.39
CA ASP A 244 -7.14 -12.29 -21.47
C ASP A 244 -8.44 -13.09 -21.73
N PRO A 245 -8.45 -14.45 -21.74
CA PRO A 245 -9.69 -15.21 -21.82
C PRO A 245 -10.67 -14.92 -20.67
N VAL A 246 -10.18 -14.56 -19.49
CA VAL A 246 -11.03 -14.13 -18.36
C VAL A 246 -11.57 -12.72 -18.60
N ARG A 247 -10.78 -11.84 -19.23
CA ARG A 247 -11.24 -10.49 -19.62
C ARG A 247 -12.31 -10.54 -20.71
N ASP A 248 -12.30 -11.55 -21.58
CA ASP A 248 -13.29 -11.72 -22.65
C ASP A 248 -14.71 -12.01 -22.14
N GLU A 249 -14.88 -12.36 -20.85
CA GLU A 249 -16.20 -12.47 -20.20
C GLU A 249 -16.92 -11.10 -20.18
N PHE A 250 -16.21 -10.00 -19.88
CA PHE A 250 -16.78 -8.64 -19.68
C PHE A 250 -16.25 -7.56 -20.65
N SER A 251 -15.30 -7.89 -21.53
CA SER A 251 -14.73 -6.99 -22.54
C SER A 251 -14.50 -7.74 -23.87
N ARG A 252 -14.06 -7.04 -24.91
CA ARG A 252 -13.70 -7.61 -26.22
C ARG A 252 -12.55 -6.83 -26.84
N VAL A 253 -11.77 -7.47 -27.71
CA VAL A 253 -10.73 -6.79 -28.50
C VAL A 253 -11.37 -6.18 -29.76
N GLY A 254 -11.15 -4.88 -29.97
CA GLY A 254 -11.59 -4.13 -31.14
C GLY A 254 -10.74 -4.40 -32.38
N ARG A 255 -11.17 -3.88 -33.54
CA ARG A 255 -10.44 -4.01 -34.81
C ARG A 255 -9.07 -3.30 -34.81
N ASP A 256 -8.90 -2.34 -33.91
CA ASP A 256 -7.65 -1.61 -33.63
C ASP A 256 -6.73 -2.33 -32.62
N GLY A 257 -7.09 -3.55 -32.20
CA GLY A 257 -6.36 -4.31 -31.18
C GLY A 257 -6.59 -3.84 -29.75
N LYS A 258 -7.41 -2.81 -29.51
CA LYS A 258 -7.66 -2.30 -28.16
C LYS A 258 -8.79 -3.05 -27.48
N ARG A 259 -8.63 -3.36 -26.20
CA ARG A 259 -9.67 -3.98 -25.38
C ARG A 259 -10.70 -2.91 -24.98
N VAL A 260 -11.97 -3.15 -25.33
CA VAL A 260 -13.11 -2.30 -24.98
C VAL A 260 -14.12 -3.08 -24.14
N ASP A 261 -14.71 -2.43 -23.16
CA ASP A 261 -15.76 -3.02 -22.34
C ASP A 261 -17.00 -3.42 -23.16
N LYS A 262 -17.67 -4.50 -22.73
CA LYS A 262 -18.98 -4.87 -23.24
C LYS A 262 -20.06 -3.89 -22.73
N PRO A 263 -21.21 -3.75 -23.42
CA PRO A 263 -22.34 -3.00 -22.89
C PRO A 263 -22.94 -3.68 -21.64
N LEU A 264 -23.75 -2.95 -20.88
CA LEU A 264 -24.64 -3.55 -19.88
C LEU A 264 -25.85 -4.19 -20.58
N PRO A 265 -26.41 -5.30 -20.07
CA PRO A 265 -26.02 -6.02 -18.86
C PRO A 265 -24.86 -7.02 -19.06
N GLU A 266 -24.40 -7.26 -20.28
CA GLU A 266 -23.41 -8.32 -20.60
C GLU A 266 -22.11 -8.17 -19.78
N ARG A 267 -21.60 -6.95 -19.61
CA ARG A 267 -20.42 -6.64 -18.79
C ARG A 267 -20.61 -7.02 -17.32
N LEU A 268 -21.76 -6.72 -16.73
CA LEU A 268 -22.09 -7.01 -15.34
C LEU A 268 -22.18 -8.53 -15.12
N GLN A 269 -22.89 -9.22 -16.02
CA GLN A 269 -22.99 -10.69 -15.98
C GLN A 269 -21.62 -11.35 -16.21
N GLY A 270 -20.78 -10.79 -17.08
CA GLY A 270 -19.40 -11.23 -17.27
C GLY A 270 -18.57 -11.18 -15.99
N TRP A 271 -18.56 -10.03 -15.30
CA TRP A 271 -17.91 -9.91 -14.00
C TRP A 271 -18.50 -10.87 -12.95
N ALA A 272 -19.82 -11.05 -12.92
CA ALA A 272 -20.45 -12.01 -12.01
C ALA A 272 -20.03 -13.46 -12.29
N ARG A 273 -19.87 -13.87 -13.56
CA ARG A 273 -19.31 -15.19 -13.92
C ARG A 273 -17.83 -15.34 -13.52
N VAL A 274 -17.02 -14.29 -13.65
CA VAL A 274 -15.62 -14.28 -13.19
C VAL A 274 -15.55 -14.46 -11.66
N VAL A 275 -16.37 -13.70 -10.91
CA VAL A 275 -16.47 -13.84 -9.44
C VAL A 275 -16.99 -15.21 -9.03
N GLN A 276 -17.99 -15.75 -9.73
CA GLN A 276 -18.53 -17.09 -9.43
C GLN A 276 -17.50 -18.21 -9.69
N ARG A 277 -16.65 -18.08 -10.72
CA ARG A 277 -15.67 -19.11 -11.10
C ARG A 277 -14.37 -19.05 -10.28
N PHE A 278 -13.95 -17.87 -9.86
CA PHE A 278 -12.62 -17.63 -9.27
C PHE A 278 -12.64 -16.84 -7.93
N GLY A 279 -13.80 -16.61 -7.33
CA GLY A 279 -13.95 -15.84 -6.09
C GLY A 279 -13.21 -16.44 -4.89
N ASP A 280 -13.23 -17.77 -4.79
CA ASP A 280 -12.54 -18.60 -3.79
C ASP A 280 -11.12 -19.03 -4.22
N TRP A 281 -10.59 -18.48 -5.32
CA TRP A 281 -9.26 -18.82 -5.83
C TRP A 281 -8.21 -17.80 -5.40
N SER A 282 -7.00 -18.27 -5.15
CA SER A 282 -5.80 -17.42 -5.11
C SER A 282 -5.24 -17.22 -6.51
N MET A 283 -4.39 -16.20 -6.70
CA MET A 283 -3.68 -16.03 -7.98
C MET A 283 -2.79 -17.23 -8.28
N PHE A 284 -2.15 -17.85 -7.28
CA PHE A 284 -1.39 -19.10 -7.45
C PHE A 284 -2.26 -20.21 -8.03
N ARG A 285 -3.41 -20.48 -7.40
CA ARG A 285 -4.35 -21.53 -7.81
C ARG A 285 -4.87 -21.31 -9.22
N PHE A 286 -5.12 -20.05 -9.60
CA PHE A 286 -5.51 -19.71 -10.96
C PHE A 286 -4.39 -20.06 -11.97
N LEU A 287 -3.14 -19.67 -11.69
CA LEU A 287 -2.03 -19.92 -12.60
C LEU A 287 -1.69 -21.41 -12.73
N THR A 288 -1.85 -22.21 -11.67
CA THR A 288 -1.63 -23.67 -11.70
C THR A 288 -2.84 -24.45 -12.25
N GLU A 289 -3.99 -24.42 -11.57
CA GLU A 289 -5.14 -25.28 -11.86
C GLU A 289 -5.95 -24.83 -13.09
N HIS A 290 -6.07 -23.53 -13.36
CA HIS A 290 -6.84 -23.04 -14.50
C HIS A 290 -5.97 -22.79 -15.74
N ALA A 291 -4.81 -22.14 -15.57
CA ALA A 291 -3.93 -21.80 -16.68
C ALA A 291 -2.89 -22.88 -17.02
N GLY A 292 -2.70 -23.89 -16.16
CA GLY A 292 -1.78 -25.01 -16.42
C GLY A 292 -0.29 -24.65 -16.44
N LEU A 293 0.10 -23.53 -15.82
CA LEU A 293 1.50 -23.10 -15.76
C LEU A 293 2.27 -23.90 -14.70
N ASP A 294 3.54 -24.22 -14.99
CA ASP A 294 4.42 -24.83 -14.00
C ASP A 294 4.98 -23.80 -13.01
N GLU A 295 5.39 -24.26 -11.83
CA GLU A 295 5.89 -23.40 -10.74
C GLU A 295 7.05 -22.51 -11.19
N ARG A 296 7.95 -23.01 -12.03
CA ARG A 296 9.08 -22.25 -12.60
C ARG A 296 8.63 -21.07 -13.47
N THR A 297 7.56 -21.26 -14.25
CA THR A 297 6.93 -20.19 -15.04
C THR A 297 6.22 -19.19 -14.13
N ILE A 298 5.61 -19.68 -13.04
CA ILE A 298 4.99 -18.84 -12.00
C ILE A 298 6.04 -18.04 -11.22
N ASP A 299 7.24 -18.57 -10.95
CA ASP A 299 8.35 -17.85 -10.29
C ASP A 299 8.90 -16.72 -11.16
N LEU A 300 9.05 -16.96 -12.47
CA LEU A 300 9.40 -15.96 -13.46
C LEU A 300 8.38 -14.81 -13.49
N ILE A 301 7.09 -15.13 -13.59
CA ILE A 301 5.98 -14.15 -13.55
C ILE A 301 5.96 -13.43 -12.20
N GLY A 302 6.05 -14.19 -11.10
CA GLY A 302 6.06 -13.71 -9.72
C GLY A 302 7.10 -12.63 -9.51
N THR A 303 8.32 -12.90 -9.95
CA THR A 303 9.48 -12.02 -9.76
C THR A 303 9.41 -10.78 -10.65
N LEU A 304 9.04 -10.93 -11.93
CA LEU A 304 9.07 -9.80 -12.88
C LEU A 304 7.83 -8.90 -12.84
N GLU A 305 6.66 -9.45 -12.52
CA GLU A 305 5.36 -8.75 -12.60
C GLU A 305 4.77 -8.36 -11.22
N ASN A 306 5.59 -8.36 -10.15
CA ASN A 306 5.19 -8.05 -8.77
C ASN A 306 4.06 -8.96 -8.23
N LEU A 307 4.21 -10.28 -8.42
CA LEU A 307 3.24 -11.25 -7.94
C LEU A 307 3.77 -12.22 -6.87
N THR A 308 5.08 -12.48 -6.70
CA THR A 308 5.61 -13.53 -5.79
C THR A 308 4.90 -13.57 -4.43
N SER A 309 5.01 -12.48 -3.66
CA SER A 309 4.45 -12.39 -2.30
C SER A 309 2.94 -12.16 -2.27
N ARG A 310 2.30 -12.09 -3.44
CA ARG A 310 0.87 -11.87 -3.66
C ARG A 310 0.16 -13.07 -4.29
N LEU A 311 0.90 -14.11 -4.66
CA LEU A 311 0.38 -15.38 -5.19
C LEU A 311 -0.69 -16.02 -4.26
N PRO A 312 -0.58 -15.98 -2.92
CA PRO A 312 -1.62 -16.51 -2.02
C PRO A 312 -2.92 -15.68 -1.95
N LEU A 313 -2.88 -14.42 -2.40
CA LEU A 313 -4.01 -13.48 -2.28
C LEU A 313 -5.08 -13.78 -3.34
N SER A 314 -6.30 -13.26 -3.13
CA SER A 314 -7.44 -13.53 -4.02
C SER A 314 -7.11 -13.22 -5.48
N PHE A 315 -7.42 -14.17 -6.37
CA PHE A 315 -7.35 -13.97 -7.82
C PHE A 315 -8.11 -12.71 -8.21
N ILE A 316 -9.34 -12.54 -7.69
CA ILE A 316 -10.20 -11.39 -8.00
C ILE A 316 -9.49 -10.07 -7.66
N HIS A 317 -8.86 -9.94 -6.49
CA HIS A 317 -8.16 -8.71 -6.11
C HIS A 317 -7.04 -8.36 -7.11
N SER A 318 -6.15 -9.31 -7.38
CA SER A 318 -5.01 -9.12 -8.29
C SER A 318 -5.48 -8.91 -9.75
N PHE A 319 -6.56 -9.58 -10.15
CA PHE A 319 -7.15 -9.47 -11.48
C PHE A 319 -7.80 -8.11 -11.73
N ILE A 320 -8.50 -7.53 -10.73
CA ILE A 320 -9.09 -6.19 -10.79
C ILE A 320 -8.01 -5.15 -11.13
N GLY A 321 -6.90 -5.14 -10.40
CA GLY A 321 -5.81 -4.19 -10.63
C GLY A 321 -5.22 -4.28 -12.04
N SER A 322 -5.16 -5.50 -12.61
CA SER A 322 -4.66 -5.75 -13.97
C SER A 322 -5.70 -5.59 -15.09
N SER A 323 -6.97 -5.28 -14.77
CA SER A 323 -8.08 -5.28 -15.75
C SER A 323 -8.96 -4.03 -15.73
N LEU A 324 -9.02 -3.29 -14.62
CA LEU A 324 -9.73 -1.99 -14.56
C LEU A 324 -8.84 -0.79 -14.91
N ILE A 325 -7.51 -0.95 -14.87
CA ILE A 325 -6.55 0.09 -15.28
C ILE A 325 -5.94 -0.34 -16.61
N SER A 326 -6.21 0.41 -17.68
CA SER A 326 -5.61 0.13 -18.99
C SER A 326 -4.10 0.37 -18.95
N PRO A 327 -3.27 -0.43 -19.64
CA PRO A 327 -1.85 -0.13 -19.83
C PRO A 327 -1.60 1.26 -20.46
N ASP A 328 -2.56 1.75 -21.27
CA ASP A 328 -2.51 3.07 -21.90
C ASP A 328 -2.89 4.22 -20.93
N THR A 329 -3.39 3.90 -19.72
CA THR A 329 -3.90 4.90 -18.78
C THR A 329 -2.78 5.82 -18.29
N PRO A 330 -2.95 7.16 -18.42
CA PRO A 330 -2.13 8.14 -17.72
C PRO A 330 -1.95 7.86 -16.24
N PHE A 331 -0.73 8.00 -15.71
CA PHE A 331 -0.52 8.23 -14.28
C PHE A 331 -0.04 9.65 -14.04
N TYR A 332 -0.51 10.26 -12.96
CA TYR A 332 -0.14 11.60 -12.52
C TYR A 332 0.38 11.59 -11.08
N GLU A 333 1.22 12.57 -10.75
CA GLU A 333 1.65 12.92 -9.40
C GLU A 333 1.31 14.40 -9.14
N LEU A 334 1.24 14.80 -7.86
CA LEU A 334 1.00 16.19 -7.47
C LEU A 334 2.32 16.90 -7.12
N GLU A 335 2.47 18.16 -7.54
CA GLU A 335 3.60 19.00 -7.13
C GLU A 335 3.55 19.26 -5.62
N GLY A 336 4.70 19.13 -4.93
CA GLY A 336 4.76 19.17 -3.46
C GLY A 336 4.32 17.87 -2.76
N GLY A 337 3.94 16.85 -3.53
CA GLY A 337 3.55 15.52 -3.06
C GLY A 337 2.07 15.39 -2.73
N THR A 338 1.57 14.15 -2.73
CA THR A 338 0.15 13.80 -2.70
C THR A 338 -0.55 14.29 -1.43
N ALA A 339 0.19 14.60 -0.35
CA ALA A 339 -0.32 15.27 0.84
C ALA A 339 -0.98 16.64 0.55
N VAL A 340 -0.68 17.33 -0.56
CA VAL A 340 -1.37 18.59 -0.92
C VAL A 340 -2.87 18.41 -1.17
N LEU A 341 -3.31 17.21 -1.59
CA LEU A 341 -4.74 16.88 -1.63
C LEU A 341 -5.36 16.82 -0.22
N SER A 342 -4.59 16.33 0.76
CA SER A 342 -5.02 16.29 2.16
C SER A 342 -5.02 17.68 2.79
N ASP A 343 -4.05 18.55 2.45
CA ASP A 343 -4.06 19.97 2.84
C ASP A 343 -5.31 20.68 2.34
N ALA A 344 -5.59 20.57 1.04
CA ALA A 344 -6.73 21.20 0.40
C ALA A 344 -8.04 20.71 1.01
N LEU A 345 -8.23 19.39 1.14
CA LEU A 345 -9.41 18.82 1.80
C LEU A 345 -9.56 19.30 3.25
N LEU A 346 -8.48 19.31 4.02
CA LEU A 346 -8.47 19.76 5.40
C LEU A 346 -8.86 21.24 5.52
N GLU A 347 -8.41 22.11 4.63
CA GLU A 347 -8.73 23.54 4.65
C GLU A 347 -10.26 23.80 4.72
N ARG A 348 -11.07 23.01 3.99
CA ARG A 348 -12.53 23.19 3.94
C ARG A 348 -13.23 22.81 5.26
N VAL A 349 -12.58 22.00 6.10
CA VAL A 349 -13.13 21.49 7.38
C VAL A 349 -12.23 21.74 8.60
N ARG A 350 -11.14 22.54 8.48
CA ARG A 350 -10.08 22.65 9.52
C ARG A 350 -10.60 23.06 10.89
N LYS A 351 -11.65 23.89 10.94
CA LYS A 351 -12.30 24.37 12.18
C LYS A 351 -13.13 23.28 12.88
N ASP A 352 -13.50 22.24 12.14
CA ASP A 352 -14.37 21.14 12.56
C ASP A 352 -13.55 19.91 12.97
N VAL A 353 -12.23 19.89 12.69
CA VAL A 353 -11.31 18.79 13.06
C VAL A 353 -10.75 18.97 14.47
N ARG A 354 -10.90 17.91 15.28
CA ARG A 354 -10.23 17.71 16.56
C ARG A 354 -9.12 16.66 16.36
N PHE A 355 -7.89 17.13 16.22
CA PHE A 355 -6.68 16.30 16.28
C PHE A 355 -6.42 15.81 17.70
N ASP A 356 -5.55 14.81 17.83
CA ASP A 356 -5.20 14.20 19.13
C ASP A 356 -6.42 13.63 19.86
N ARG A 357 -7.35 13.01 19.12
CA ARG A 357 -8.61 12.42 19.62
C ARG A 357 -8.80 11.02 19.08
N ARG A 358 -7.99 10.09 19.57
CA ARG A 358 -8.10 8.66 19.25
C ARG A 358 -9.34 8.07 19.93
N VAL A 359 -10.29 7.60 19.13
CA VAL A 359 -11.50 6.93 19.62
C VAL A 359 -11.16 5.61 20.31
N THR A 360 -11.71 5.40 21.50
CA THR A 360 -11.53 4.20 22.32
C THR A 360 -12.82 3.41 22.53
N ARG A 361 -13.97 4.11 22.63
CA ARG A 361 -15.30 3.50 22.76
C ARG A 361 -16.34 4.25 21.93
N ILE A 362 -17.26 3.50 21.33
CA ILE A 362 -18.45 3.99 20.65
C ILE A 362 -19.66 3.33 21.31
N GLN A 363 -20.67 4.12 21.68
CA GLN A 363 -22.01 3.65 22.00
C GLN A 363 -22.98 4.16 20.93
N TYR A 364 -23.92 3.33 20.49
CA TYR A 364 -24.96 3.74 19.54
C TYR A 364 -26.33 3.15 19.88
N HIS A 365 -27.38 3.91 19.61
CA HIS A 365 -28.74 3.46 19.81
C HIS A 365 -29.16 2.56 18.64
N HIS A 366 -29.58 1.33 18.94
CA HIS A 366 -30.18 0.42 17.97
C HIS A 366 -31.54 -0.07 18.50
N PRO A 367 -32.65 0.11 17.77
CA PRO A 367 -33.99 -0.22 18.27
C PRO A 367 -34.12 -1.71 18.63
N ASP A 368 -33.61 -2.60 17.77
CA ASP A 368 -33.78 -4.06 17.94
C ASP A 368 -32.62 -4.74 18.69
N ARG A 369 -31.69 -3.96 19.25
CA ARG A 369 -30.50 -4.49 19.97
C ARG A 369 -30.24 -3.71 21.27
N PRO A 370 -31.16 -3.79 22.26
CA PRO A 370 -30.89 -3.28 23.60
C PRO A 370 -29.68 -4.01 24.21
N SER A 371 -28.83 -3.28 24.92
CA SER A 371 -27.69 -3.83 25.66
C SER A 371 -27.53 -3.04 26.98
N PRO A 372 -27.17 -3.70 28.09
CA PRO A 372 -26.94 -3.02 29.36
C PRO A 372 -25.70 -2.10 29.32
N ASP A 373 -24.78 -2.31 28.37
CA ASP A 373 -23.53 -1.54 28.23
C ASP A 373 -23.71 -0.19 27.50
N VAL A 374 -24.98 0.21 27.28
CA VAL A 374 -25.41 1.30 26.40
C VAL A 374 -26.23 2.32 27.21
N GLU A 375 -25.52 3.10 28.03
CA GLU A 375 -26.11 4.09 28.95
C GLU A 375 -26.15 5.52 28.37
N GLN A 376 -25.25 5.81 27.41
CA GLN A 376 -24.95 7.17 26.93
C GLN A 376 -25.81 7.63 25.74
N VAL A 377 -26.64 6.74 25.19
CA VAL A 377 -27.45 6.97 23.98
C VAL A 377 -28.87 6.49 24.17
N ARG A 378 -29.85 7.15 23.54
CA ARG A 378 -31.28 6.92 23.76
C ARG A 378 -32.07 7.11 22.47
N SER A 379 -33.25 6.51 22.35
CA SER A 379 -34.11 6.64 21.16
C SER A 379 -34.47 8.09 20.80
N LYS A 380 -34.59 8.97 21.81
CA LYS A 380 -34.85 10.41 21.64
C LYS A 380 -33.60 11.28 21.45
N GLY A 381 -32.41 10.67 21.34
CA GLY A 381 -31.13 11.36 21.24
C GLY A 381 -30.36 11.46 22.57
N PRO A 382 -29.02 11.57 22.54
CA PRO A 382 -28.17 11.38 21.36
C PRO A 382 -28.22 9.92 20.87
N HIS A 383 -28.00 9.71 19.58
CA HIS A 383 -28.03 8.38 18.96
C HIS A 383 -26.65 7.74 18.88
N VAL A 384 -25.59 8.55 18.90
CA VAL A 384 -24.19 8.10 19.00
C VAL A 384 -23.50 8.86 20.12
N TRP A 385 -22.67 8.15 20.89
CA TRP A 385 -21.71 8.70 21.85
C TRP A 385 -20.32 8.09 21.57
N VAL A 386 -19.27 8.90 21.67
CA VAL A 386 -17.89 8.52 21.35
C VAL A 386 -16.97 9.02 22.46
N ASP A 387 -16.16 8.12 23.00
CA ASP A 387 -15.09 8.43 23.95
C ASP A 387 -13.74 8.45 23.22
N THR A 388 -12.92 9.44 23.56
CA THR A 388 -11.61 9.66 22.94
C THR A 388 -10.54 9.91 23.97
N VAL A 389 -9.30 9.58 23.63
CA VAL A 389 -8.11 9.95 24.37
C VAL A 389 -7.11 10.69 23.48
N SER A 390 -6.37 11.63 24.05
CA SER A 390 -5.12 12.08 23.46
C SER A 390 -4.03 11.02 23.57
N GLU A 391 -2.99 11.19 22.77
CA GLU A 391 -1.79 10.36 22.82
C GLU A 391 -0.79 10.81 23.91
N GLY A 392 -1.03 11.95 24.56
CA GLY A 392 -0.21 12.45 25.67
C GLY A 392 1.21 12.86 25.27
N ARG A 393 1.47 13.13 23.98
CA ARG A 393 2.81 13.46 23.45
C ARG A 393 3.43 14.69 24.13
N ASP A 394 2.59 15.69 24.40
CA ASP A 394 3.00 17.01 24.93
C ASP A 394 2.38 17.33 26.31
N GLY A 395 1.87 16.32 27.04
CA GLY A 395 1.19 16.54 28.32
C GLY A 395 0.37 15.37 28.85
N PRO A 396 -0.44 15.57 29.90
CA PRO A 396 -1.31 14.52 30.44
C PRO A 396 -2.32 14.02 29.41
N VAL A 397 -2.70 12.75 29.50
CA VAL A 397 -3.75 12.17 28.65
C VAL A 397 -5.08 12.87 28.94
N VAL A 398 -5.63 13.54 27.93
CA VAL A 398 -6.93 14.19 27.94
C VAL A 398 -7.95 13.21 27.42
N ARG A 399 -9.04 13.02 28.17
CA ARG A 399 -10.19 12.23 27.75
C ARG A 399 -11.33 13.17 27.40
N GLU A 400 -11.88 13.06 26.19
CA GLU A 400 -12.96 13.93 25.71
C GLU A 400 -14.08 13.08 25.08
N GLN A 401 -15.33 13.48 25.34
CA GLN A 401 -16.52 12.74 24.91
C GLN A 401 -17.35 13.59 23.94
N PHE A 402 -17.89 12.93 22.93
CA PHE A 402 -18.67 13.55 21.86
C PHE A 402 -20.00 12.82 21.67
N THR A 403 -21.04 13.55 21.27
CA THR A 403 -22.37 12.99 20.97
C THR A 403 -22.88 13.49 19.63
N ALA A 404 -23.71 12.69 18.97
CA ALA A 404 -24.25 12.97 17.64
C ALA A 404 -25.57 12.25 17.37
N ASP A 405 -26.21 12.65 16.26
CA ASP A 405 -27.38 11.95 15.70
C ASP A 405 -26.92 10.79 14.80
N VAL A 406 -25.78 10.92 14.13
CA VAL A 406 -25.14 9.87 13.31
C VAL A 406 -23.62 9.97 13.34
N ALA A 407 -22.93 8.90 12.97
CA ALA A 407 -21.48 8.94 12.77
C ALA A 407 -21.04 8.25 11.47
N VAL A 408 -20.00 8.79 10.83
CA VAL A 408 -19.25 8.16 9.74
C VAL A 408 -17.96 7.59 10.31
N VAL A 409 -17.86 6.27 10.40
CA VAL A 409 -16.64 5.57 10.80
C VAL A 409 -15.73 5.42 9.57
N THR A 410 -14.55 6.04 9.61
CA THR A 410 -13.53 5.93 8.53
C THR A 410 -12.21 5.30 8.97
N VAL A 411 -12.14 4.86 10.23
CA VAL A 411 -11.08 4.01 10.76
C VAL A 411 -11.03 2.71 9.94
N PRO A 412 -9.86 2.27 9.43
CA PRO A 412 -9.76 0.98 8.76
C PRO A 412 -10.12 -0.15 9.72
N PHE A 413 -10.72 -1.23 9.22
CA PHE A 413 -11.21 -2.33 10.06
C PHE A 413 -10.09 -3.00 10.89
N SER A 414 -8.88 -3.05 10.35
CA SER A 414 -7.63 -3.40 11.04
C SER A 414 -7.37 -2.62 12.33
N GLY A 415 -7.75 -1.33 12.38
CA GLY A 415 -7.69 -0.50 13.59
C GLY A 415 -9.01 -0.51 14.39
N LEU A 416 -10.16 -0.56 13.72
CA LEU A 416 -11.49 -0.52 14.35
C LEU A 416 -11.72 -1.68 15.32
N ARG A 417 -11.11 -2.85 15.07
CA ARG A 417 -11.09 -4.01 15.99
C ARG A 417 -10.58 -3.71 17.41
N HIS A 418 -9.86 -2.60 17.60
CA HIS A 418 -9.35 -2.16 18.90
C HIS A 418 -10.25 -1.13 19.61
N VAL A 419 -11.36 -0.72 18.98
CA VAL A 419 -12.37 0.17 19.56
C VAL A 419 -13.48 -0.67 20.21
N GLN A 420 -13.86 -0.32 21.43
CA GLN A 420 -15.00 -0.95 22.11
C GLN A 420 -16.32 -0.42 21.52
N ILE A 421 -17.20 -1.28 21.03
CA ILE A 421 -18.46 -0.85 20.39
C ILE A 421 -19.66 -1.54 21.06
N ALA A 422 -20.61 -0.75 21.57
CA ALA A 422 -21.83 -1.24 22.22
C ALA A 422 -23.10 -0.58 21.62
N PRO A 423 -24.19 -1.34 21.35
CA PRO A 423 -24.26 -2.80 21.41
C PRO A 423 -23.35 -3.43 20.35
N PRO A 424 -23.00 -4.73 20.45
CA PRO A 424 -22.20 -5.39 19.43
C PRO A 424 -22.78 -5.18 18.02
N LEU A 425 -21.91 -4.85 17.06
CA LEU A 425 -22.26 -4.80 15.64
C LEU A 425 -22.82 -6.17 15.18
N SER A 426 -23.55 -6.20 14.06
CA SER A 426 -24.12 -7.45 13.54
C SER A 426 -23.02 -8.50 13.34
N TYR A 427 -23.36 -9.79 13.42
CA TYR A 427 -22.33 -10.83 13.30
C TYR A 427 -21.59 -10.75 11.95
N GLY A 428 -22.29 -10.45 10.85
CA GLY A 428 -21.67 -10.21 9.54
C GLY A 428 -20.69 -9.03 9.55
N LYS A 429 -21.07 -7.89 10.17
CA LYS A 429 -20.17 -6.75 10.32
C LYS A 429 -18.97 -7.08 11.22
N ARG A 430 -19.16 -7.81 12.33
CA ARG A 430 -18.07 -8.22 13.21
C ARG A 430 -17.10 -9.18 12.52
N ARG A 431 -17.59 -10.16 11.73
CA ARG A 431 -16.74 -10.98 10.86
C ARG A 431 -15.93 -10.10 9.91
N ALA A 432 -16.60 -9.17 9.20
CA ALA A 432 -15.91 -8.26 8.28
C ALA A 432 -14.82 -7.42 8.99
N VAL A 433 -15.08 -6.88 10.19
CA VAL A 433 -14.09 -6.11 10.96
C VAL A 433 -12.92 -6.97 11.45
N CYS A 434 -13.17 -8.23 11.84
CA CYS A 434 -12.13 -9.11 12.37
C CYS A 434 -11.31 -9.84 11.29
N GLU A 435 -11.91 -10.16 10.15
CA GLU A 435 -11.36 -11.13 9.18
C GLU A 435 -10.90 -10.50 7.86
N LEU A 436 -11.40 -9.31 7.49
CA LEU A 436 -10.97 -8.64 6.26
C LEU A 436 -9.46 -8.45 6.26
N HIS A 437 -8.77 -9.06 5.30
CA HIS A 437 -7.31 -9.06 5.29
C HIS A 437 -6.77 -7.67 4.92
N TYR A 438 -5.74 -7.23 5.65
CA TYR A 438 -4.95 -6.05 5.35
C TYR A 438 -3.52 -6.48 5.06
N ASP A 439 -3.00 -6.08 3.90
CA ASP A 439 -1.65 -6.43 3.47
C ASP A 439 -0.62 -5.44 4.01
N SER A 440 0.64 -5.87 4.07
CA SER A 440 1.79 -5.08 4.46
C SER A 440 2.41 -4.40 3.23
N ALA A 441 2.89 -3.18 3.39
CA ALA A 441 3.77 -2.56 2.40
C ALA A 441 4.82 -1.72 3.12
N THR A 442 6.05 -1.79 2.60
CA THR A 442 7.18 -1.01 3.10
C THR A 442 7.85 -0.26 1.96
N LYS A 443 8.09 1.03 2.18
CA LYS A 443 8.90 1.88 1.29
C LYS A 443 10.17 2.30 2.00
N VAL A 444 11.32 2.17 1.33
CA VAL A 444 12.59 2.74 1.77
C VAL A 444 13.07 3.75 0.71
N LEU A 445 13.25 4.98 1.14
CA LEU A 445 13.57 6.15 0.32
C LEU A 445 14.98 6.64 0.66
N LEU A 446 15.83 6.84 -0.34
CA LEU A 446 17.23 7.28 -0.18
C LEU A 446 17.48 8.56 -0.98
N GLU A 447 18.05 9.57 -0.35
CA GLU A 447 18.42 10.81 -1.04
C GLU A 447 19.86 10.76 -1.57
N PHE A 448 19.99 11.16 -2.83
CA PHE A 448 21.28 11.37 -3.49
C PHE A 448 21.44 12.84 -3.88
N SER A 449 22.63 13.39 -3.65
CA SER A 449 23.00 14.78 -3.99
C SER A 449 23.14 15.05 -5.51
N ARG A 450 22.98 13.99 -6.31
CA ARG A 450 22.95 13.98 -7.77
C ARG A 450 21.92 12.99 -8.29
N ARG A 451 21.25 13.35 -9.38
CA ARG A 451 20.30 12.50 -10.12
C ARG A 451 21.05 11.53 -11.04
N TRP A 452 21.84 10.64 -10.46
CA TRP A 452 22.77 9.75 -11.19
C TRP A 452 22.13 8.78 -12.19
N TRP A 453 20.79 8.63 -12.15
CA TRP A 453 20.01 7.88 -13.13
C TRP A 453 19.77 8.65 -14.45
N GLU A 454 19.87 9.97 -14.43
CA GLU A 454 19.79 10.84 -15.62
C GLU A 454 21.16 11.04 -16.29
N PHE A 455 22.22 10.45 -15.75
CA PHE A 455 23.57 10.58 -16.29
C PHE A 455 23.79 9.71 -17.52
N ASP A 456 24.51 10.25 -18.50
CA ASP A 456 25.26 9.46 -19.48
C ASP A 456 26.66 9.07 -18.94
N GLU A 457 27.47 8.36 -19.73
CA GLU A 457 28.83 7.99 -19.27
C GLU A 457 29.82 9.17 -19.21
N ALA A 458 29.57 10.29 -19.90
CA ALA A 458 30.37 11.50 -19.79
C ALA A 458 30.07 12.25 -18.49
N ASP A 459 28.80 12.31 -18.08
CA ASP A 459 28.36 12.79 -16.75
C ASP A 459 29.01 11.96 -15.64
N TRP A 460 28.90 10.63 -15.72
CA TRP A 460 29.55 9.73 -14.76
C TRP A 460 31.05 9.97 -14.66
N LYS A 461 31.73 10.18 -15.80
CA LYS A 461 33.18 10.46 -15.82
C LYS A 461 33.50 11.83 -15.25
N ARG A 462 32.64 12.84 -15.45
CA ARG A 462 32.82 14.21 -14.91
C ARG A 462 32.63 14.24 -13.40
N GLU A 463 31.52 13.74 -12.88
CA GLU A 463 31.22 13.82 -11.44
C GLU A 463 32.18 12.94 -10.63
N LEU A 464 32.53 11.73 -11.09
CA LEU A 464 33.51 10.90 -10.36
C LEU A 464 34.92 11.51 -10.31
N ARG A 465 35.32 12.26 -11.35
CA ARG A 465 36.59 13.03 -11.36
C ARG A 465 36.62 14.16 -10.33
N ALA A 466 35.46 14.66 -9.89
CA ALA A 466 35.38 15.65 -8.81
C ALA A 466 35.58 15.04 -7.42
N VAL A 467 35.56 13.70 -7.29
CA VAL A 467 35.98 12.97 -6.08
C VAL A 467 37.46 12.63 -6.15
N ASP A 468 37.87 11.92 -7.21
CA ASP A 468 39.26 11.61 -7.52
C ASP A 468 39.43 11.43 -9.04
N PRO A 469 40.49 11.97 -9.67
CA PRO A 469 40.66 11.94 -11.13
C PRO A 469 40.66 10.55 -11.78
N GLY A 470 41.05 9.51 -11.04
CA GLY A 470 41.10 8.11 -11.49
C GLY A 470 39.88 7.26 -11.10
N LEU A 471 38.95 7.79 -10.30
CA LEU A 471 37.89 7.00 -9.67
C LEU A 471 36.96 6.28 -10.66
N TYR A 472 36.63 6.91 -11.79
CA TYR A 472 35.81 6.29 -12.84
C TYR A 472 36.44 4.99 -13.36
N ASP A 473 37.75 5.02 -13.66
CA ASP A 473 38.49 3.86 -14.13
C ASP A 473 38.78 2.86 -12.99
N ALA A 474 38.94 3.35 -11.75
CA ALA A 474 39.07 2.50 -10.57
C ALA A 474 37.81 1.65 -10.33
N TYR A 475 36.61 2.23 -10.39
CA TYR A 475 35.36 1.47 -10.31
C TYR A 475 35.23 0.46 -11.45
N ARG A 476 35.45 0.88 -12.71
CA ARG A 476 35.37 -0.01 -13.89
C ARG A 476 36.34 -1.19 -13.86
N THR A 477 37.49 -1.03 -13.20
CA THR A 477 38.52 -2.08 -13.09
C THR A 477 38.51 -2.81 -11.73
N GLY A 478 37.52 -2.56 -10.87
CA GLY A 478 37.42 -3.18 -9.55
C GLY A 478 38.60 -2.85 -8.61
N ARG A 479 39.18 -1.65 -8.76
CA ARG A 479 40.29 -1.08 -7.97
C ARG A 479 39.86 0.08 -7.06
N ALA A 480 38.58 0.50 -7.10
CA ALA A 480 38.04 1.48 -6.16
C ALA A 480 38.14 0.98 -4.71
N ALA A 481 38.24 1.91 -3.75
CA ALA A 481 38.40 1.58 -2.34
C ALA A 481 37.15 0.86 -1.80
N ALA A 482 37.35 -0.38 -1.35
CA ALA A 482 36.29 -1.26 -0.86
C ALA A 482 36.20 -1.27 0.68
N ASP A 483 36.60 -0.19 1.35
CA ASP A 483 36.55 -0.01 2.81
C ASP A 483 35.37 0.87 3.29
N GLY A 484 34.62 1.46 2.36
CA GLY A 484 33.51 2.37 2.64
C GLY A 484 33.91 3.85 2.75
N SER A 485 35.18 4.20 2.51
CA SER A 485 35.66 5.59 2.45
C SER A 485 34.96 6.43 1.39
N LEU A 486 34.49 5.81 0.30
CA LEU A 486 33.79 6.45 -0.80
C LEU A 486 32.30 6.77 -0.51
N LEU A 487 31.74 6.26 0.59
CA LEU A 487 30.33 6.50 0.95
C LEU A 487 30.08 7.98 1.28
N GLY A 488 29.36 8.66 0.38
CA GLY A 488 29.07 10.09 0.44
C GLY A 488 30.27 11.00 0.12
N ALA A 489 31.29 10.49 -0.59
CA ALA A 489 32.54 11.23 -0.81
C ALA A 489 32.45 12.36 -1.86
N HIS A 490 31.35 12.50 -2.62
CA HIS A 490 31.26 13.54 -3.64
C HIS A 490 31.06 14.93 -3.03
N PRO A 491 31.74 16.00 -3.52
CA PRO A 491 31.65 17.35 -2.94
C PRO A 491 30.24 17.98 -2.88
N SER A 492 29.24 17.40 -3.54
CA SER A 492 27.84 17.83 -3.42
C SER A 492 27.09 17.22 -2.23
N VAL A 493 27.68 16.26 -1.53
CA VAL A 493 27.05 15.63 -0.36
C VAL A 493 27.17 16.58 0.84
N PRO A 494 26.05 17.00 1.46
CA PRO A 494 26.09 17.79 2.68
C PRO A 494 26.63 16.94 3.84
N ALA A 495 27.52 17.52 4.64
CA ALA A 495 28.10 16.86 5.80
C ALA A 495 27.05 16.60 6.91
N GLY A 496 27.32 15.58 7.75
CA GLY A 496 26.57 15.33 8.99
C GLY A 496 25.38 14.36 8.89
N HIS A 497 24.91 14.01 7.69
CA HIS A 497 23.75 13.13 7.52
C HIS A 497 24.06 11.63 7.52
N ILE A 498 25.31 11.21 7.21
CA ILE A 498 25.73 9.80 7.28
C ILE A 498 26.22 9.50 8.71
N THR A 499 25.43 8.76 9.47
CA THR A 499 25.74 8.41 10.88
C THR A 499 26.82 7.32 11.00
N ALA A 500 27.43 7.20 12.17
CA ALA A 500 28.38 6.12 12.46
C ALA A 500 27.73 4.72 12.38
N GLY A 501 26.46 4.61 12.79
CA GLY A 501 25.63 3.41 12.59
C GLY A 501 25.50 3.06 11.12
N GLN A 502 25.08 4.01 10.28
CA GLN A 502 25.00 3.80 8.83
C GLN A 502 26.33 3.37 8.20
N ARG A 503 27.46 3.97 8.59
CA ARG A 503 28.79 3.54 8.09
C ARG A 503 29.12 2.11 8.50
N THR A 504 28.77 1.72 9.73
CA THR A 504 28.98 0.36 10.25
C THR A 504 28.13 -0.66 9.49
N HIS A 505 26.83 -0.38 9.31
CA HIS A 505 25.93 -1.24 8.52
C HIS A 505 26.34 -1.31 7.05
N TYR A 506 26.79 -0.20 6.45
CA TYR A 506 27.31 -0.20 5.08
C TYR A 506 28.56 -1.06 4.97
N ALA A 507 29.55 -0.87 5.83
CA ALA A 507 30.77 -1.68 5.82
C ALA A 507 30.46 -3.18 5.95
N ALA A 508 29.49 -3.56 6.79
CA ALA A 508 29.07 -4.96 6.98
C ALA A 508 28.29 -5.56 5.79
N ASN A 509 27.52 -4.77 5.04
CA ASN A 509 26.56 -5.26 4.02
C ASN A 509 26.91 -4.90 2.56
N ARG A 510 27.94 -4.08 2.33
CA ARG A 510 28.31 -3.53 1.01
C ARG A 510 28.37 -4.57 -0.10
N ALA A 511 27.86 -4.21 -1.28
CA ALA A 511 27.92 -5.06 -2.46
C ALA A 511 29.39 -5.33 -2.86
N VAL A 512 29.81 -6.60 -2.88
CA VAL A 512 31.17 -7.04 -3.28
C VAL A 512 31.31 -7.15 -4.82
N ALA A 513 30.21 -6.95 -5.55
CA ALA A 513 30.13 -7.08 -6.99
C ALA A 513 31.01 -6.02 -7.71
N ARG A 514 31.93 -6.49 -8.57
CA ARG A 514 32.91 -5.63 -9.26
C ARG A 514 32.39 -5.02 -10.57
N ASP A 515 31.24 -5.48 -11.05
CA ASP A 515 30.66 -5.06 -12.31
C ASP A 515 29.97 -3.70 -12.17
N GLN A 516 30.43 -2.73 -12.96
CA GLN A 516 29.77 -1.44 -13.08
C GLN A 516 28.92 -1.46 -14.36
N PRO A 517 27.57 -1.50 -14.25
CA PRO A 517 26.71 -1.41 -15.41
C PRO A 517 26.86 -0.05 -16.09
N GLU A 518 26.62 -0.04 -17.39
CA GLU A 518 26.46 1.17 -18.19
C GLU A 518 25.41 2.12 -17.60
N ALA A 519 25.63 3.42 -17.83
CA ALA A 519 24.75 4.51 -17.41
C ALA A 519 23.31 4.26 -17.88
N VAL A 520 22.32 4.56 -17.04
CA VAL A 520 20.93 4.25 -17.36
C VAL A 520 20.28 5.31 -18.26
N ASP A 521 20.65 6.59 -18.13
CA ASP A 521 20.19 7.71 -18.97
C ASP A 521 18.66 7.69 -19.15
N VAL A 522 17.94 7.92 -18.05
CA VAL A 522 16.47 7.98 -18.00
C VAL A 522 15.92 8.96 -16.98
N VAL A 523 14.69 9.41 -17.24
CA VAL A 523 13.81 10.07 -16.26
C VAL A 523 12.69 9.09 -15.85
N GLY A 524 12.45 8.97 -14.54
CA GLY A 524 11.40 8.12 -13.98
C GLY A 524 11.58 6.61 -14.22
N GLY A 525 10.45 5.90 -14.26
CA GLY A 525 10.39 4.44 -14.39
C GLY A 525 10.93 3.68 -13.19
N GLY A 526 11.08 2.36 -13.35
CA GLY A 526 11.60 1.51 -12.29
C GLY A 526 12.19 0.17 -12.72
N SER A 527 13.22 -0.22 -11.97
CA SER A 527 13.93 -1.49 -12.11
C SER A 527 13.34 -2.58 -11.22
N VAL A 528 13.57 -3.82 -11.63
CA VAL A 528 13.15 -5.06 -10.95
C VAL A 528 14.38 -5.85 -10.53
N SER A 529 14.36 -6.37 -9.30
CA SER A 529 15.39 -7.29 -8.79
C SER A 529 14.77 -8.39 -7.94
N ASP A 530 15.46 -9.54 -7.86
CA ASP A 530 15.14 -10.61 -6.91
C ASP A 530 15.73 -10.37 -5.51
N ASN A 531 16.57 -9.34 -5.34
CA ASN A 531 17.05 -8.91 -4.03
C ASN A 531 15.94 -8.27 -3.16
N ALA A 532 16.27 -8.00 -1.89
CA ALA A 532 15.32 -7.53 -0.87
C ALA A 532 14.59 -6.21 -1.22
N ASN A 533 15.13 -5.40 -2.13
CA ASN A 533 14.51 -4.15 -2.56
C ASN A 533 13.31 -4.36 -3.50
N ARG A 534 13.30 -5.48 -4.26
CA ARG A 534 12.28 -5.92 -5.22
C ARG A 534 12.01 -4.95 -6.38
N PHE A 535 11.48 -3.76 -6.07
CA PHE A 535 11.13 -2.71 -7.04
C PHE A 535 11.77 -1.38 -6.64
N MET A 536 12.48 -0.77 -7.59
CA MET A 536 13.21 0.50 -7.40
C MET A 536 12.65 1.54 -8.37
N PHE A 537 12.25 2.73 -7.92
CA PHE A 537 11.69 3.77 -8.79
C PHE A 537 12.46 5.09 -8.70
N HIS A 538 12.71 5.71 -9.85
CA HIS A 538 13.31 7.04 -9.92
C HIS A 538 12.24 8.13 -9.90
N PRO A 539 12.54 9.34 -9.39
CA PRO A 539 11.62 10.47 -9.48
C PRO A 539 11.30 10.83 -10.93
N SER A 540 10.01 10.98 -11.25
CA SER A 540 9.51 11.39 -12.57
C SER A 540 9.99 12.77 -13.02
N HIS A 541 10.41 13.63 -12.07
CA HIS A 541 10.81 15.01 -12.31
C HIS A 541 11.89 15.46 -11.31
N PRO A 542 12.67 16.51 -11.62
CA PRO A 542 13.45 17.23 -10.62
C PRO A 542 12.54 18.01 -9.65
N VAL A 543 13.08 18.30 -8.46
CA VAL A 543 12.51 19.28 -7.54
C VAL A 543 13.14 20.64 -7.86
N PRO A 544 12.37 21.71 -8.12
CA PRO A 544 12.92 23.01 -8.49
C PRO A 544 13.97 23.51 -7.50
N GLY A 545 15.16 23.87 -8.01
CA GLY A 545 16.27 24.34 -7.20
C GLY A 545 17.06 23.26 -6.44
N SER A 546 16.78 21.97 -6.66
CA SER A 546 17.60 20.86 -6.17
C SER A 546 18.38 20.21 -7.31
N ALA A 547 19.67 19.90 -7.08
CA ALA A 547 20.51 19.11 -7.99
C ALA A 547 20.41 17.59 -7.76
N GLY A 548 19.70 17.17 -6.70
CA GLY A 548 19.59 15.78 -6.26
C GLY A 548 18.20 15.19 -6.47
N GLY A 549 17.94 14.08 -5.78
CA GLY A 549 16.63 13.44 -5.75
C GLY A 549 16.55 12.30 -4.76
N VAL A 550 15.32 12.00 -4.32
CA VAL A 550 15.01 10.89 -3.44
C VAL A 550 14.54 9.68 -4.25
N VAL A 551 15.36 8.64 -4.32
CA VAL A 551 15.01 7.37 -4.99
C VAL A 551 14.15 6.53 -4.08
N LEU A 552 13.07 5.95 -4.61
CA LEU A 552 12.35 4.86 -3.96
C LEU A 552 13.18 3.58 -4.14
N ALA A 553 14.12 3.38 -3.23
CA ALA A 553 15.13 2.34 -3.30
C ALA A 553 14.55 0.94 -3.09
N SER A 554 13.51 0.83 -2.27
CA SER A 554 12.75 -0.42 -2.07
C SER A 554 11.26 -0.08 -1.99
N TYR A 555 10.44 -0.81 -2.74
CA TYR A 555 8.98 -0.86 -2.55
C TYR A 555 8.51 -2.30 -2.54
N SER A 556 8.27 -2.81 -1.34
CA SER A 556 7.94 -4.20 -1.06
C SER A 556 6.54 -4.34 -0.47
N TRP A 557 5.97 -5.55 -0.59
CA TRP A 557 4.58 -5.89 -0.27
C TRP A 557 4.51 -7.26 0.41
N ALA A 558 3.46 -7.51 1.21
CA ALA A 558 3.26 -8.76 1.94
C ALA A 558 4.54 -9.22 2.67
N ASP A 559 4.92 -10.48 2.53
CA ASP A 559 6.11 -11.05 3.17
C ASP A 559 7.42 -10.36 2.79
N ASP A 560 7.52 -9.75 1.59
CA ASP A 560 8.70 -8.94 1.24
C ASP A 560 8.75 -7.66 2.09
N ALA A 561 7.60 -7.05 2.43
CA ALA A 561 7.52 -5.87 3.31
C ALA A 561 7.83 -6.21 4.77
N LEU A 562 7.35 -7.37 5.26
CA LEU A 562 7.57 -7.82 6.63
C LEU A 562 9.05 -8.00 6.99
N ARG A 563 9.88 -8.45 6.03
CA ARG A 563 11.33 -8.62 6.26
C ARG A 563 12.05 -7.30 6.54
N TRP A 564 11.56 -6.18 5.98
CA TRP A 564 12.08 -4.86 6.32
C TRP A 564 11.70 -4.43 7.75
N ASP A 565 10.63 -4.97 8.33
CA ASP A 565 10.16 -4.63 9.68
C ASP A 565 11.00 -5.25 10.81
N SER A 566 11.80 -6.25 10.52
CA SER A 566 12.84 -6.78 11.42
C SER A 566 14.10 -5.91 11.51
N LEU A 567 14.28 -4.95 10.61
CA LEU A 567 15.41 -4.01 10.64
C LEU A 567 15.05 -2.73 11.43
N ASP A 568 16.06 -2.15 12.09
CA ASP A 568 15.99 -0.79 12.59
C ASP A 568 16.13 0.23 11.44
N ASP A 569 15.77 1.49 11.70
CA ASP A 569 15.77 2.51 10.64
C ASP A 569 17.17 2.89 10.16
N GLU A 570 18.21 2.73 11.00
CA GLU A 570 19.60 3.00 10.59
C GLU A 570 20.20 1.90 9.69
N ALA A 571 19.86 0.62 9.87
CA ALA A 571 20.32 -0.46 8.99
C ALA A 571 19.55 -0.51 7.67
N ARG A 572 18.28 -0.07 7.65
CA ARG A 572 17.43 -0.05 6.45
C ARG A 572 18.07 0.72 5.29
N TYR A 573 18.63 1.90 5.55
CA TYR A 573 19.14 2.75 4.46
C TYR A 573 20.40 2.17 3.78
N PRO A 574 21.45 1.73 4.51
CA PRO A 574 22.58 1.05 3.90
C PRO A 574 22.19 -0.27 3.23
N HIS A 575 21.27 -1.05 3.80
CA HIS A 575 20.83 -2.30 3.18
C HIS A 575 20.12 -2.03 1.83
N ALA A 576 19.23 -1.03 1.79
CA ALA A 576 18.58 -0.60 0.55
C ALA A 576 19.59 0.00 -0.46
N LEU A 577 20.63 0.71 -0.01
CA LEU A 577 21.70 1.20 -0.86
C LEU A 577 22.48 0.03 -1.50
N CYS A 578 22.81 -1.00 -0.73
CA CYS A 578 23.47 -2.21 -1.24
C CYS A 578 22.60 -2.93 -2.29
N GLY A 579 21.29 -2.99 -2.07
CA GLY A 579 20.33 -3.51 -3.03
C GLY A 579 20.25 -2.69 -4.33
N LEU A 580 20.38 -1.35 -4.26
CA LEU A 580 20.54 -0.50 -5.45
C LEU A 580 21.87 -0.74 -6.16
N GLN A 581 22.99 -0.86 -5.42
CA GLN A 581 24.32 -1.07 -6.01
C GLN A 581 24.43 -2.38 -6.79
N GLN A 582 23.73 -3.45 -6.35
CA GLN A 582 23.62 -4.70 -7.12
C GLN A 582 22.96 -4.50 -8.50
N VAL A 583 22.12 -3.46 -8.66
CA VAL A 583 21.40 -3.18 -9.92
C VAL A 583 22.09 -2.09 -10.74
N TYR A 584 22.60 -1.04 -10.11
CA TYR A 584 23.12 0.18 -10.76
C TYR A 584 24.65 0.38 -10.61
N GLY A 585 25.35 -0.54 -9.94
CA GLY A 585 26.79 -0.46 -9.68
C GLY A 585 27.13 0.26 -8.37
N GLN A 586 28.35 0.01 -7.87
CA GLN A 586 28.83 0.59 -6.62
C GLN A 586 28.93 2.12 -6.68
N ARG A 587 29.24 2.67 -7.88
CA ARG A 587 29.52 4.09 -8.15
C ARG A 587 28.46 5.09 -7.69
N ILE A 588 27.23 4.66 -7.36
CA ILE A 588 26.20 5.53 -6.76
C ILE A 588 26.51 5.96 -5.32
N GLU A 589 27.41 5.25 -4.61
CA GLU A 589 27.69 5.48 -3.18
C GLU A 589 28.23 6.89 -2.88
N VAL A 590 29.00 7.47 -3.80
CA VAL A 590 29.63 8.78 -3.60
C VAL A 590 28.62 9.91 -3.49
N PHE A 591 27.42 9.73 -4.06
CA PHE A 591 26.35 10.72 -4.05
C PHE A 591 25.35 10.52 -2.90
N TYR A 592 25.38 9.38 -2.20
CA TYR A 592 24.47 9.07 -1.11
C TYR A 592 24.66 10.09 0.03
N THR A 593 23.58 10.72 0.43
CA THR A 593 23.63 11.82 1.42
C THR A 593 23.70 11.33 2.87
N GLY A 594 23.26 10.10 3.16
CA GLY A 594 22.94 9.66 4.52
C GLY A 594 21.49 9.90 4.92
N ALA A 595 20.80 10.82 4.26
CA ALA A 595 19.39 11.07 4.50
C ALA A 595 18.50 10.08 3.75
N GLY A 596 17.48 9.61 4.45
CA GLY A 596 16.48 8.68 3.94
C GLY A 596 15.24 8.68 4.82
N ARG A 597 14.16 8.09 4.32
CA ARG A 597 12.94 7.85 5.10
C ARG A 597 12.37 6.48 4.78
N THR A 598 11.73 5.88 5.78
CA THR A 598 11.06 4.58 5.65
C THR A 598 9.65 4.66 6.17
N GLN A 599 8.74 3.91 5.55
CA GLN A 599 7.37 3.74 6.02
C GLN A 599 6.99 2.26 5.83
N SER A 600 6.82 1.55 6.93
CA SER A 600 5.96 0.36 6.97
C SER A 600 4.56 0.80 7.35
N TRP A 601 3.56 0.35 6.60
CA TRP A 601 2.17 0.61 6.93
C TRP A 601 1.59 -0.39 7.94
N LEU A 602 2.22 -1.56 8.12
CA LEU A 602 1.85 -2.49 9.20
C LEU A 602 2.22 -1.92 10.57
N ARG A 603 3.38 -1.26 10.67
CA ARG A 603 3.86 -0.59 11.90
C ARG A 603 3.22 0.79 12.16
N ASP A 604 2.31 1.26 11.30
CA ASP A 604 1.60 2.52 11.55
C ASP A 604 0.48 2.32 12.60
N PRO A 605 0.48 3.08 13.71
CA PRO A 605 -0.39 2.84 14.86
C PRO A 605 -1.86 3.26 14.64
N TYR A 606 -2.21 3.76 13.45
CA TYR A 606 -3.58 4.12 13.08
C TYR A 606 -4.09 3.26 11.92
N ALA A 607 -3.21 2.88 10.99
CA ALA A 607 -3.57 2.12 9.81
C ALA A 607 -3.58 0.60 10.03
N TYR A 608 -2.64 0.06 10.83
CA TYR A 608 -2.48 -1.38 11.08
C TYR A 608 -2.43 -2.22 9.78
N GLY A 609 -1.77 -1.71 8.73
CA GLY A 609 -1.73 -2.28 7.38
C GLY A 609 -1.78 -1.22 6.27
N GLU A 610 -1.38 -1.58 5.05
CA GLU A 610 -1.39 -0.64 3.91
C GLU A 610 -2.79 -0.45 3.32
N ALA A 611 -3.50 -1.54 3.01
CA ALA A 611 -4.88 -1.51 2.55
C ALA A 611 -5.52 -2.88 2.71
N SER A 612 -6.85 -2.93 2.61
CA SER A 612 -7.57 -4.19 2.57
C SER A 612 -7.32 -4.91 1.24
N VAL A 613 -6.49 -5.94 1.26
CA VAL A 613 -6.13 -6.74 0.08
C VAL A 613 -6.66 -8.14 0.33
N LEU A 614 -7.64 -8.56 -0.45
CA LEU A 614 -8.53 -9.64 -0.01
C LEU A 614 -7.90 -11.03 -0.20
N LEU A 615 -8.10 -11.89 0.79
CA LEU A 615 -7.86 -13.33 0.66
C LEU A 615 -8.98 -13.99 -0.19
N PRO A 616 -8.74 -15.20 -0.73
CA PRO A 616 -9.78 -15.96 -1.44
C PRO A 616 -11.09 -16.06 -0.64
N GLY A 617 -12.23 -15.97 -1.32
CA GLY A 617 -13.58 -16.00 -0.73
C GLY A 617 -14.08 -14.68 -0.13
N GLN A 618 -13.19 -13.80 0.34
CA GLN A 618 -13.58 -12.60 1.11
C GLN A 618 -14.47 -11.61 0.35
N HIS A 619 -14.35 -11.52 -0.98
CA HIS A 619 -15.24 -10.67 -1.80
C HIS A 619 -16.71 -11.10 -1.69
N THR A 620 -16.99 -12.40 -1.71
CA THR A 620 -18.34 -12.96 -1.67
C THR A 620 -18.87 -13.20 -0.25
N GLU A 621 -17.98 -13.35 0.73
CA GLU A 621 -18.36 -13.57 2.14
C GLU A 621 -18.57 -12.28 2.94
N LEU A 622 -17.72 -11.26 2.73
CA LEU A 622 -17.67 -10.09 3.61
C LEU A 622 -18.30 -8.84 2.99
N LEU A 623 -18.27 -8.69 1.66
CA LEU A 623 -18.67 -7.44 0.99
C LEU A 623 -20.10 -7.00 1.29
N SER A 624 -21.04 -7.93 1.46
CA SER A 624 -22.43 -7.61 1.80
C SER A 624 -22.58 -6.96 3.19
N ALA A 625 -21.62 -7.16 4.09
CA ALA A 625 -21.60 -6.55 5.42
C ALA A 625 -20.66 -5.32 5.53
N ILE A 626 -19.68 -5.19 4.64
CA ILE A 626 -18.64 -4.15 4.70
C ILE A 626 -19.21 -2.70 4.65
N PRO A 627 -19.97 -2.27 3.62
CA PRO A 627 -20.39 -0.88 3.47
C PRO A 627 -21.66 -0.50 4.27
N VAL A 628 -22.43 -1.51 4.69
CA VAL A 628 -23.77 -1.36 5.29
C VAL A 628 -23.74 -0.62 6.63
N ALA A 629 -24.69 0.28 6.86
CA ALA A 629 -24.83 1.01 8.12
C ALA A 629 -25.36 0.12 9.27
N GLU A 630 -24.95 0.43 10.50
CA GLU A 630 -25.36 -0.27 11.73
C GLU A 630 -26.11 0.73 12.62
N GLY A 631 -27.43 0.83 12.41
CA GLY A 631 -28.24 1.91 12.99
C GLY A 631 -27.70 3.29 12.53
N PRO A 632 -27.35 4.21 13.43
CA PRO A 632 -26.80 5.53 13.11
C PRO A 632 -25.30 5.52 12.72
N LEU A 633 -24.64 4.35 12.66
CA LEU A 633 -23.23 4.22 12.28
C LEU A 633 -23.08 3.87 10.79
N HIS A 634 -22.62 4.82 9.99
CA HIS A 634 -22.23 4.63 8.59
C HIS A 634 -20.74 4.34 8.48
N PHE A 635 -20.32 3.67 7.40
CA PHE A 635 -18.92 3.27 7.18
C PHE A 635 -18.41 3.79 5.84
N ALA A 636 -17.23 4.41 5.81
CA ALA A 636 -16.56 4.88 4.60
C ALA A 636 -15.04 4.66 4.67
N GLY A 637 -14.35 4.72 3.53
CA GLY A 637 -12.95 4.37 3.39
C GLY A 637 -12.73 3.44 2.20
N ASP A 638 -11.49 3.35 1.73
CA ASP A 638 -11.08 2.48 0.62
C ASP A 638 -11.50 1.02 0.83
N HIS A 639 -11.38 0.52 2.07
CA HIS A 639 -11.83 -0.81 2.49
C HIS A 639 -13.35 -1.03 2.47
N THR A 640 -14.13 0.03 2.23
CA THR A 640 -15.59 -0.04 2.02
C THR A 640 -16.01 0.12 0.55
N SER A 641 -15.03 0.19 -0.35
CA SER A 641 -15.17 0.04 -1.80
C SER A 641 -14.45 -1.25 -2.22
N VAL A 642 -14.79 -1.76 -3.39
CA VAL A 642 -14.03 -2.86 -4.05
C VAL A 642 -12.85 -2.36 -4.88
N LYS A 643 -12.51 -1.06 -4.76
CA LYS A 643 -11.25 -0.45 -5.21
C LYS A 643 -10.36 -0.06 -4.00
N PRO A 644 -10.00 -0.99 -3.10
CA PRO A 644 -9.09 -0.69 -1.99
C PRO A 644 -7.70 -0.32 -2.51
N ALA A 645 -6.86 0.23 -1.63
CA ALA A 645 -5.52 0.78 -1.96
C ALA A 645 -5.52 2.00 -2.91
N TRP A 646 -6.69 2.52 -3.31
CA TRP A 646 -6.81 3.72 -4.15
C TRP A 646 -7.61 4.83 -3.45
N ILE A 647 -7.14 6.07 -3.62
CA ILE A 647 -7.86 7.27 -3.16
C ILE A 647 -9.29 7.32 -3.75
N GLU A 648 -9.47 6.84 -4.98
CA GLU A 648 -10.77 6.73 -5.65
C GLU A 648 -11.82 6.00 -4.81
N GLY A 649 -11.49 4.83 -4.23
CA GLY A 649 -12.41 4.07 -3.38
C GLY A 649 -12.74 4.77 -2.05
N ALA A 650 -11.80 5.57 -1.53
CA ALA A 650 -12.04 6.42 -0.36
C ALA A 650 -12.97 7.60 -0.67
N VAL A 651 -12.87 8.21 -1.86
CA VAL A 651 -13.77 9.30 -2.30
C VAL A 651 -15.16 8.76 -2.65
N GLU A 652 -15.24 7.63 -3.38
CA GLU A 652 -16.47 6.91 -3.72
C GLU A 652 -17.31 6.60 -2.47
N SER A 653 -16.69 5.93 -1.49
CA SER A 653 -17.37 5.55 -0.24
C SER A 653 -17.76 6.74 0.63
N ALA A 654 -17.00 7.84 0.59
CA ALA A 654 -17.36 9.08 1.28
C ALA A 654 -18.60 9.76 0.67
N VAL A 655 -18.68 9.82 -0.66
CA VAL A 655 -19.87 10.33 -1.36
C VAL A 655 -21.08 9.44 -1.07
N ARG A 656 -20.91 8.12 -1.07
CA ARG A 656 -21.95 7.16 -0.66
C ARG A 656 -22.46 7.43 0.76
N ALA A 657 -21.59 7.42 1.76
CA ALA A 657 -21.99 7.63 3.16
C ALA A 657 -22.60 9.01 3.43
N ALA A 658 -22.09 10.06 2.75
CA ALA A 658 -22.66 11.40 2.82
C ALA A 658 -24.06 11.47 2.21
N LEU A 659 -24.31 10.76 1.10
CA LEU A 659 -25.66 10.62 0.52
C LEU A 659 -26.59 9.86 1.47
N GLU A 660 -26.19 8.70 1.98
CA GLU A 660 -26.97 7.90 2.94
C GLU A 660 -27.46 8.75 4.12
N ILE A 661 -26.54 9.47 4.78
CA ILE A 661 -26.85 10.35 5.92
C ILE A 661 -27.77 11.51 5.54
N HIS A 662 -27.60 12.09 4.35
CA HIS A 662 -28.35 13.26 3.93
C HIS A 662 -29.77 12.92 3.44
N THR A 663 -29.96 11.72 2.87
CA THR A 663 -31.27 11.29 2.33
C THR A 663 -32.13 10.49 3.29
N ALA A 664 -31.58 10.03 4.42
CA ALA A 664 -32.31 9.42 5.53
C ALA A 664 -32.96 10.46 6.46
#